data_AF-A0A3C1WSJ9-F1
#
_entry.id   AF-A0A3C1WSJ9-F1
#
_cell.length_a   1.000
_cell.length_b   1.000
_cell.length_c   1.000
_cell.angle_alpha   90.00
_cell.angle_beta   90.00
_cell.angle_gamma   90.00
#
_symmetry.space_group_name_H-M   'P 1'
#
loop_
_entity.id
_entity.type
_entity.pdbx_description
1 polymer ?
#
loop_
_entity_poly.entity_id
_entity_poly.type
_entity_poly.pdbx_seq_one_letter_code
_entity_poly.pdbx_strand_id
1 'polypeptide(L)'
;SGARQTRKGGTGSGDVNSRFYVTAEKGLERAGFTITSKDWIDRYDQVKKENHEHFVKQIKSEALKSGMLPIQYSMGKVECDCDYDIPLGSGDTAVYVLSRICGEGADRQWVRGDILLTKTEISDILQLKANYKRFMLVLNVGGPVDLSPVVESVDNILLLSQLGAVTGVVLADILLGKADPSGKLTATWIAEKDRESIGEFGDINNTRYKEGVYVGYRYYETEGVKPLFPFGFGKSYTDFELQPESAGLHDGILEVSVSVKNTGSRAGREVVEVYASLPDDRIDQPVRVLAGFEKSPVIEAGEEKTVSVKVDLRDIASFDEIAACYIIPAGDTIISVGEDSSDVKTVCVLRAAIDIRIKQVRNSLGETDFTDFVPEKKRTEAADTDFSIIELSENDIECTEVFYDDAEPVDPIAAQMTDEELALASVGAFGDSAVASVIGQAGQKVPGSAGETYENNEKGIRGLVMADGPAGLRLDRKYGVDSNGVYSYGNPMFNSMLEFSPRVAQIYPAIQRKKAERRTARGGEVKYQFATAIPIGTAIAQSWDVEFARDCGYIVGSEMEIYDVDIWLAPALNVQRDIRCGRNFEYFSEDPLISGYMAAAITNGVQEHEGRYVTLKHYAANNQETNRMASNSCVSERALREIYLRGFEIAVRKSSPAFVMNSYNLINGVHTSERHDLITDVLRSEFGFEGAVMTDWIVPGMTNKNSEWSYPDPAKVAAAGTSVFMPGTKHDYEDILTGHKTGKVTREQLEINVTRLLQFASEQ
;
A
#
# COMPACT_ATOMS: atom_id res chain seq x y z
N SER A 1 3.26 9.55 25.15
CA SER A 1 4.27 10.19 24.27
C SER A 1 4.62 9.24 23.13
N GLY A 2 4.99 9.71 21.93
CA GLY A 2 5.51 8.85 20.86
C GLY A 2 6.76 8.05 21.24
N ALA A 3 7.50 8.48 22.27
CA ALA A 3 8.65 7.75 22.81
C ALA A 3 8.23 6.41 23.47
N ARG A 4 7.14 6.41 24.25
CA ARG A 4 6.62 5.22 24.94
C ARG A 4 5.55 4.49 24.13
N GLN A 5 4.72 5.26 23.42
CA GLN A 5 3.66 4.77 22.54
C GLN A 5 4.11 4.81 21.08
N THR A 6 5.34 4.38 20.83
CA THR A 6 5.87 4.24 19.47
C THR A 6 4.92 3.34 18.65
N ARG A 7 4.77 3.67 17.38
CA ARG A 7 3.98 2.93 16.39
C ARG A 7 4.90 2.01 15.62
N LYS A 8 4.59 0.71 15.65
CA LYS A 8 5.24 -0.32 14.83
C LYS A 8 4.70 -0.35 13.40
N GLY A 9 3.45 0.05 13.21
CA GLY A 9 2.71 0.07 11.94
C GLY A 9 1.34 0.72 12.12
N GLY A 10 0.52 0.71 11.06
CA GLY A 10 -0.87 1.17 11.11
C GLY A 10 -1.82 0.19 11.80
N THR A 11 -3.11 0.54 11.82
CA THR A 11 -4.17 -0.33 12.37
C THR A 11 -4.88 -1.14 11.27
N GLY A 12 -5.73 -2.09 11.68
CA GLY A 12 -6.56 -2.86 10.75
C GLY A 12 -5.96 -4.22 10.40
N SER A 13 -6.17 -4.67 9.17
CA SER A 13 -5.60 -5.91 8.62
C SER A 13 -4.06 -5.94 8.67
N GLY A 14 -3.39 -4.79 8.63
CA GLY A 14 -1.93 -4.70 8.70
C GLY A 14 -1.28 -4.90 10.08
N ASP A 15 -2.02 -5.14 11.16
CA ASP A 15 -1.42 -5.31 12.51
C ASP A 15 -0.90 -6.74 12.74
N VAL A 16 0.29 -6.85 13.34
CA VAL A 16 1.02 -8.12 13.53
C VAL A 16 1.28 -8.42 15.00
N ASN A 17 0.95 -9.64 15.44
CA ASN A 17 1.18 -10.09 16.81
C ASN A 17 2.63 -10.55 17.04
N SER A 18 3.54 -9.59 17.29
CA SER A 18 4.95 -9.88 17.53
C SER A 18 5.29 -10.29 18.95
N ARG A 19 6.29 -11.18 19.08
CA ARG A 19 6.81 -11.67 20.37
C ARG A 19 7.45 -10.56 21.19
N PHE A 20 8.09 -9.62 20.52
CA PHE A 20 8.68 -8.44 21.14
C PHE A 20 8.37 -7.21 20.29
N TYR A 21 8.40 -6.06 20.96
CA TYR A 21 8.34 -4.76 20.32
C TYR A 21 9.18 -3.77 21.13
N VAL A 22 10.11 -3.07 20.48
CA VAL A 22 10.99 -2.11 21.13
C VAL A 22 10.57 -0.69 20.78
N THR A 23 10.01 0.00 21.77
CA THR A 23 9.64 1.43 21.66
C THR A 23 10.90 2.30 21.66
N ALA A 24 10.78 3.55 21.20
CA ALA A 24 11.89 4.51 21.21
C ALA A 24 12.47 4.68 22.63
N GLU A 25 11.63 4.84 23.67
CA GLU A 25 12.08 4.93 25.06
C GLU A 25 12.94 3.70 25.46
N LYS A 26 12.44 2.49 25.21
CA LYS A 26 13.16 1.25 25.56
C LYS A 26 14.41 1.05 24.72
N GLY A 27 14.40 1.45 23.46
CA GLY A 27 15.54 1.37 22.55
C GLY A 27 16.69 2.24 23.04
N LEU A 28 16.39 3.48 23.42
CA LEU A 28 17.37 4.40 23.99
C LEU A 28 17.92 3.91 25.34
N GLU A 29 17.07 3.42 26.23
CA GLU A 29 17.54 2.82 27.51
C GLU A 29 18.49 1.65 27.27
N ARG A 30 18.14 0.73 26.35
CA ARG A 30 18.99 -0.41 25.98
C ARG A 30 20.33 0.02 25.39
N ALA A 31 20.35 1.15 24.68
CA ALA A 31 21.55 1.72 24.10
C ALA A 31 22.40 2.52 25.12
N GLY A 32 21.96 2.61 26.38
CA GLY A 32 22.71 3.24 27.47
C GLY A 32 22.33 4.69 27.76
N PHE A 33 21.29 5.24 27.11
CA PHE A 33 20.80 6.58 27.44
C PHE A 33 20.04 6.58 28.77
N THR A 34 20.21 7.64 29.55
CA THR A 34 19.38 7.91 30.73
C THR A 34 18.21 8.82 30.33
N ILE A 35 16.98 8.33 30.44
CA ILE A 35 15.77 9.09 30.09
C ILE A 35 15.35 9.96 31.28
N THR A 36 15.60 11.26 31.20
CA THR A 36 15.28 12.24 32.26
C THR A 36 13.84 12.77 32.17
N SER A 37 13.12 12.49 31.08
CA SER A 37 11.77 13.00 30.81
C SER A 37 10.64 12.05 31.22
N LYS A 38 10.91 11.00 32.02
CA LYS A 38 9.90 10.00 32.40
C LYS A 38 8.65 10.61 33.06
N ASP A 39 8.83 11.56 33.97
CA ASP A 39 7.70 12.24 34.61
C ASP A 39 6.81 12.99 33.61
N TRP A 40 7.41 13.60 32.58
CA TRP A 40 6.66 14.24 31.49
C TRP A 40 5.90 13.19 30.66
N ILE A 41 6.55 12.06 30.33
CA ILE A 41 5.95 10.97 29.56
C ILE A 41 4.75 10.38 30.31
N ASP A 42 4.89 10.14 31.63
CA ASP A 42 3.82 9.61 32.48
C ASP A 42 2.60 10.55 32.51
N ARG A 43 2.82 11.86 32.61
CA ARG A 43 1.75 12.86 32.56
C ARG A 43 1.08 12.93 31.19
N TYR A 44 1.87 12.82 30.12
CA TYR A 44 1.32 12.79 28.75
C TYR A 44 0.49 11.53 28.51
N ASP A 45 0.89 10.36 29.04
CA ASP A 45 0.10 9.14 28.91
C ASP A 45 -1.26 9.27 29.63
N GLN A 46 -1.32 10.00 30.74
CA GLN A 46 -2.57 10.34 31.41
C GLN A 46 -3.46 11.25 30.54
N VAL A 47 -2.89 12.27 29.88
CA VAL A 47 -3.61 13.11 28.91
C VAL A 47 -4.21 12.26 27.78
N LYS A 48 -3.41 11.35 27.19
CA LYS A 48 -3.88 10.47 26.10
C LYS A 48 -5.03 9.58 26.56
N LYS A 49 -4.95 9.04 27.77
CA LYS A 49 -6.03 8.24 28.35
C LYS A 49 -7.31 9.06 28.52
N GLU A 50 -7.21 10.28 29.04
CA GLU A 50 -8.36 11.17 29.21
C GLU A 50 -8.99 11.60 27.89
N ASN A 51 -8.16 11.91 26.88
CA ASN A 51 -8.61 12.22 25.53
C ASN A 51 -9.37 11.04 24.90
N HIS A 52 -8.84 9.83 25.05
CA HIS A 52 -9.49 8.62 24.57
C HIS A 52 -10.84 8.38 25.25
N GLU A 53 -10.93 8.54 26.58
CA GLU A 53 -12.20 8.45 27.31
C GLU A 53 -13.21 9.50 26.84
N HIS A 54 -12.77 10.71 26.51
CA HIS A 54 -13.61 11.77 25.96
C HIS A 54 -14.12 11.41 24.55
N PHE A 55 -13.22 10.95 23.67
CA PHE A 55 -13.55 10.49 22.32
C PHE A 55 -14.60 9.38 22.36
N VAL A 56 -14.41 8.35 23.17
CA VAL A 56 -15.38 7.25 23.33
C VAL A 56 -16.74 7.76 23.82
N LYS A 57 -16.77 8.72 24.75
CA LYS A 57 -18.03 9.35 25.23
C LYS A 57 -18.71 10.15 24.11
N GLN A 58 -17.95 10.90 23.33
CA GLN A 58 -18.46 11.67 22.19
C GLN A 58 -19.10 10.75 21.14
N ILE A 59 -18.37 9.72 20.70
CA ILE A 59 -18.85 8.70 19.76
C ILE A 59 -20.15 8.06 20.24
N LYS A 60 -20.23 7.66 21.51
CA LYS A 60 -21.45 7.09 22.10
C LYS A 60 -22.63 8.07 22.05
N SER A 61 -22.38 9.34 22.34
CA SER A 61 -23.40 10.40 22.31
C SER A 61 -23.88 10.70 20.88
N GLU A 62 -22.96 10.80 19.92
CA GLU A 62 -23.27 11.07 18.52
C GLU A 62 -23.98 9.90 17.85
N ALA A 63 -23.58 8.66 18.13
CA ALA A 63 -24.28 7.46 17.70
C ALA A 63 -25.74 7.43 18.16
N LEU A 64 -25.99 7.82 19.42
CA LEU A 64 -27.34 7.91 19.97
C LEU A 64 -28.18 8.96 19.23
N LYS A 65 -27.59 10.11 18.89
CA LYS A 65 -28.26 11.19 18.13
C LYS A 65 -28.56 10.80 16.69
N SER A 66 -27.70 9.99 16.06
CA SER A 66 -27.87 9.51 14.69
C SER A 66 -28.74 8.24 14.59
N GLY A 67 -29.18 7.68 15.73
CA GLY A 67 -29.95 6.43 15.76
C GLY A 67 -29.12 5.20 15.34
N MET A 68 -27.79 5.31 15.34
CA MET A 68 -26.87 4.23 15.00
C MET A 68 -26.34 3.53 16.25
N LEU A 69 -25.91 2.27 16.12
CA LEU A 69 -25.16 1.62 17.19
C LEU A 69 -23.78 2.30 17.33
N PRO A 70 -23.26 2.53 18.55
CA PRO A 70 -21.94 3.15 18.75
C PRO A 70 -20.81 2.50 17.96
N ILE A 71 -20.83 1.18 17.82
CA ILE A 71 -19.83 0.46 17.02
C ILE A 71 -19.93 0.77 15.52
N GLN A 72 -21.14 0.91 14.99
CA GLN A 72 -21.35 1.26 13.59
C GLN A 72 -20.98 2.71 13.33
N TYR A 73 -21.25 3.60 14.30
CA TYR A 73 -20.88 5.01 14.21
C TYR A 73 -19.38 5.26 14.36
N SER A 74 -18.69 4.42 15.16
CA SER A 74 -17.24 4.51 15.36
C SER A 74 -16.43 3.95 14.19
N MET A 75 -17.03 3.12 13.34
CA MET A 75 -16.36 2.62 12.14
C MET A 75 -15.94 3.81 11.27
N GLY A 76 -14.66 3.88 10.97
CA GLY A 76 -14.09 4.99 10.19
C GLY A 76 -13.84 6.28 10.97
N LYS A 77 -13.83 6.24 12.31
CA LYS A 77 -13.47 7.39 13.16
C LYS A 77 -12.13 7.15 13.84
N VAL A 78 -11.23 8.13 13.75
CA VAL A 78 -9.91 8.11 14.38
C VAL A 78 -9.83 9.23 15.42
N GLU A 79 -9.27 8.91 16.58
CA GLU A 79 -9.00 9.87 17.64
C GLU A 79 -7.83 10.78 17.24
N CYS A 80 -8.05 12.09 17.20
CA CYS A 80 -7.00 13.09 17.01
C CYS A 80 -6.25 13.37 18.32
N ASP A 81 -4.97 13.74 18.23
CA ASP A 81 -4.21 14.23 19.37
C ASP A 81 -4.76 15.59 19.87
N CYS A 82 -4.71 15.81 21.19
CA CYS A 82 -5.22 17.02 21.83
C CYS A 82 -4.09 17.92 22.37
N ASP A 83 -4.39 19.21 22.56
CA ASP A 83 -3.52 20.12 23.30
C ASP A 83 -3.43 19.72 24.78
N TYR A 84 -2.32 20.09 25.43
CA TYR A 84 -2.04 19.81 26.84
C TYR A 84 -1.16 20.90 27.47
N ASP A 85 -1.09 20.88 28.80
CA ASP A 85 -0.27 21.79 29.61
C ASP A 85 0.63 20.98 30.55
N ILE A 86 1.74 20.48 29.99
CA ILE A 86 2.76 19.75 30.74
C ILE A 86 4.09 20.50 30.59
N PRO A 87 4.69 21.01 31.67
CA PRO A 87 5.93 21.75 31.58
C PRO A 87 7.08 20.85 31.11
N LEU A 88 7.86 21.36 30.15
CA LEU A 88 9.06 20.69 29.65
C LEU A 88 10.19 20.70 30.69
N GLY A 89 11.02 19.67 30.66
CA GLY A 89 12.23 19.58 31.48
C GLY A 89 13.39 20.40 30.94
N SER A 90 14.55 20.30 31.60
CA SER A 90 15.83 20.85 31.16
C SER A 90 16.89 19.75 30.95
N GLY A 91 17.91 20.04 30.13
CA GLY A 91 19.02 19.12 29.88
C GLY A 91 19.88 19.54 28.69
N ASP A 92 20.86 18.70 28.32
CA ASP A 92 21.80 18.98 27.25
C ASP A 92 21.35 18.48 25.86
N THR A 93 20.44 17.50 25.82
CA THR A 93 19.95 16.87 24.59
C THR A 93 18.46 16.54 24.72
N ALA A 94 17.68 16.90 23.71
CA ALA A 94 16.26 16.60 23.60
C ALA A 94 15.96 15.85 22.30
N VAL A 95 15.22 14.76 22.41
CA VAL A 95 14.66 14.00 21.28
C VAL A 95 13.15 14.03 21.42
N TYR A 96 12.46 14.75 20.53
CA TYR A 96 11.01 14.84 20.54
C TYR A 96 10.43 13.86 19.52
N VAL A 97 9.72 12.83 19.99
CA VAL A 97 9.11 11.82 19.12
C VAL A 97 7.64 12.16 18.87
N LEU A 98 7.36 12.72 17.69
CA LEU A 98 6.01 12.92 17.18
C LEU A 98 5.48 11.61 16.59
N SER A 99 4.29 11.18 17.00
CA SER A 99 3.70 9.94 16.51
C SER A 99 2.32 10.17 15.95
N ARG A 100 2.02 9.59 14.79
CA ARG A 100 0.68 9.51 14.20
C ARG A 100 0.36 8.07 13.86
N ILE A 101 -0.92 7.74 13.89
CA ILE A 101 -1.44 6.45 13.47
C ILE A 101 -2.58 6.67 12.49
N CYS A 102 -2.61 5.86 11.44
CA CYS A 102 -3.70 5.78 10.48
C CYS A 102 -3.96 4.31 10.18
N GLY A 103 -5.05 4.02 9.48
CA GLY A 103 -5.38 2.67 9.13
C GLY A 103 -6.69 2.53 8.41
N GLU A 104 -7.03 1.26 8.23
CA GLU A 104 -8.19 0.79 7.49
C GLU A 104 -9.53 1.40 7.97
N GLY A 105 -10.35 1.83 7.02
CA GLY A 105 -11.73 2.28 7.23
C GLY A 105 -11.88 3.77 7.55
N ALA A 106 -10.81 4.53 7.78
CA ALA A 106 -10.89 5.95 8.13
C ALA A 106 -9.84 6.80 7.39
N ASP A 107 -10.29 7.84 6.68
CA ASP A 107 -9.37 8.83 6.11
C ASP A 107 -8.95 9.88 7.14
N ARG A 108 -7.69 10.30 7.05
CA ARG A 108 -7.09 11.39 7.81
C ARG A 108 -7.69 12.74 7.41
N GLN A 109 -7.52 13.73 8.27
CA GLN A 109 -8.10 15.05 8.11
C GLN A 109 -7.06 16.17 8.29
N TRP A 110 -7.28 17.27 7.57
CA TRP A 110 -6.56 18.54 7.74
C TRP A 110 -7.00 19.24 9.03
N VAL A 111 -6.72 18.62 10.17
CA VAL A 111 -7.05 19.12 11.50
C VAL A 111 -5.87 18.92 12.45
N ARG A 112 -5.86 19.72 13.52
CA ARG A 112 -4.86 19.60 14.57
C ARG A 112 -4.95 18.25 15.26
N GLY A 113 -3.79 17.62 15.44
CA GLY A 113 -3.66 16.30 16.05
C GLY A 113 -3.82 15.15 15.05
N ASP A 114 -3.90 15.44 13.76
CA ASP A 114 -3.80 14.47 12.67
C ASP A 114 -2.74 14.95 11.67
N ILE A 115 -3.11 15.47 10.49
CA ILE A 115 -2.15 16.02 9.51
C ILE A 115 -1.49 17.29 10.06
N LEU A 116 -2.23 18.12 10.78
CA LEU A 116 -1.70 19.34 11.37
C LEU A 116 -1.15 19.08 12.78
N LEU A 117 -0.08 19.77 13.14
CA LEU A 117 0.41 19.79 14.51
C LEU A 117 -0.60 20.48 15.45
N THR A 118 -0.71 19.96 16.66
CA THR A 118 -1.40 20.63 17.77
C THR A 118 -0.63 21.88 18.20
N LYS A 119 -1.28 22.80 18.94
CA LYS A 119 -0.59 24.01 19.43
C LYS A 119 0.52 23.63 20.40
N THR A 120 0.27 22.64 21.26
CA THR A 120 1.28 22.20 22.21
C THR A 120 2.45 21.50 21.52
N GLU A 121 2.22 20.69 20.47
CA GLU A 121 3.32 20.12 19.69
C GLU A 121 4.20 21.18 19.05
N ILE A 122 3.61 22.22 18.43
CA ILE A 122 4.37 23.34 17.87
C ILE A 122 5.18 24.03 18.96
N SER A 123 4.53 24.34 20.09
CA SER A 123 5.18 25.00 21.22
C SER A 123 6.34 24.18 21.78
N ASP A 124 6.14 22.88 21.98
CA ASP A 124 7.14 21.98 22.55
C ASP A 124 8.34 21.83 21.63
N ILE A 125 8.12 21.64 20.33
CA ILE A 125 9.19 21.52 19.34
C ILE A 125 10.05 22.79 19.32
N LEU A 126 9.43 23.97 19.26
CA LEU A 126 10.15 25.25 19.21
C LEU A 126 10.87 25.55 20.53
N GLN A 127 10.25 25.28 21.67
CA GLN A 127 10.87 25.47 22.98
C GLN A 127 12.04 24.51 23.21
N LEU A 128 11.90 23.23 22.87
CA LEU A 128 12.98 22.25 22.98
C LEU A 128 14.15 22.63 22.08
N LYS A 129 13.90 23.02 20.83
CA LYS A 129 14.94 23.52 19.92
C LYS A 129 15.65 24.76 20.47
N ALA A 130 14.91 25.70 21.08
CA ALA A 130 15.50 26.91 21.64
C ALA A 130 16.33 26.66 22.91
N ASN A 131 15.91 25.71 23.75
CA ASN A 131 16.48 25.51 25.08
C ASN A 131 17.57 24.45 25.17
N TYR A 132 17.65 23.53 24.20
CA TYR A 132 18.59 22.41 24.22
C TYR A 132 19.69 22.58 23.19
N LYS A 133 20.94 22.35 23.62
CA LYS A 133 22.12 22.42 22.73
C LYS A 133 22.02 21.42 21.56
N ARG A 134 21.46 20.24 21.81
CA ARG A 134 21.20 19.21 20.80
C ARG A 134 19.70 18.91 20.81
N PHE A 135 19.06 19.14 19.67
CA PHE A 135 17.65 18.84 19.49
C PHE A 135 17.47 18.03 18.21
N MET A 136 16.63 16.99 18.27
CA MET A 136 16.15 16.26 17.10
C MET A 136 14.64 16.06 17.21
N LEU A 137 13.94 16.40 16.13
CA LEU A 137 12.55 16.03 15.91
C LEU A 137 12.53 14.66 15.21
N VAL A 138 11.87 13.68 15.81
CA VAL A 138 11.72 12.34 15.26
C VAL A 138 10.26 12.11 14.90
N LEU A 139 9.99 11.76 13.65
CA LEU A 139 8.65 11.52 13.13
C LEU A 139 8.41 10.01 13.02
N ASN A 140 7.60 9.45 13.91
CA ASN A 140 7.13 8.08 13.87
C ASN A 140 5.69 8.05 13.32
N VAL A 141 5.58 8.26 12.02
CA VAL A 141 4.33 8.50 11.29
C VAL A 141 4.23 7.57 10.08
N GLY A 142 3.01 7.23 9.64
CA GLY A 142 2.78 6.38 8.46
C GLY A 142 2.70 7.13 7.13
N GLY A 143 2.75 8.46 7.16
CA GLY A 143 2.63 9.33 6.00
C GLY A 143 2.85 10.80 6.36
N PRO A 144 2.68 11.72 5.39
CA PRO A 144 3.02 13.13 5.57
C PRO A 144 2.29 13.84 6.73
N VAL A 145 2.97 14.79 7.35
CA VAL A 145 2.45 15.71 8.39
C VAL A 145 2.88 17.12 8.02
N ASP A 146 2.02 18.11 8.23
CA ASP A 146 2.37 19.51 7.95
C ASP A 146 3.36 20.03 9.00
N LEU A 147 4.61 20.24 8.56
CA LEU A 147 5.69 20.79 9.38
C LEU A 147 5.96 22.27 9.12
N SER A 148 5.17 22.93 8.27
CA SER A 148 5.35 24.36 7.96
C SER A 148 5.43 25.28 9.20
N PRO A 149 4.78 25.00 10.35
CA PRO A 149 4.91 25.86 11.53
C PRO A 149 6.28 25.77 12.24
N VAL A 150 7.10 24.76 11.94
CA VAL A 150 8.35 24.49 12.69
C VAL A 150 9.58 24.29 11.80
N VAL A 151 9.39 23.94 10.52
CA VAL A 151 10.47 23.50 9.62
C VAL A 151 11.52 24.57 9.38
N GLU A 152 11.17 25.86 9.39
CA GLU A 152 12.14 26.96 9.23
C GLU A 152 13.07 27.12 10.46
N SER A 153 12.67 26.58 11.62
CA SER A 153 13.42 26.70 12.88
C SER A 153 14.15 25.42 13.29
N VAL A 154 13.80 24.27 12.69
CA VAL A 154 14.29 22.95 13.12
C VAL A 154 15.17 22.32 12.04
N ASP A 155 16.46 22.26 12.31
CA ASP A 155 17.45 21.74 11.37
C ASP A 155 17.54 20.20 11.34
N ASN A 156 17.29 19.53 12.48
CA ASN A 156 17.45 18.08 12.61
C ASN A 156 16.09 17.39 12.71
N ILE A 157 15.59 16.93 11.57
CA ILE A 157 14.33 16.20 11.46
C ILE A 157 14.63 14.80 10.91
N LEU A 158 14.29 13.77 11.68
CA LEU A 158 14.40 12.37 11.27
C LEU A 158 13.00 11.81 11.02
N LEU A 159 12.71 11.46 9.78
CA LEU A 159 11.57 10.60 9.48
C LEU A 159 11.94 9.15 9.82
N LEU A 160 11.48 8.67 10.98
CA LEU A 160 11.69 7.30 11.42
C LEU A 160 10.68 6.33 10.79
N SER A 161 9.55 6.85 10.29
CA SER A 161 8.41 6.08 9.78
C SER A 161 7.95 5.03 10.81
N GLN A 162 7.48 3.86 10.38
CA GLN A 162 7.01 2.77 11.25
C GLN A 162 7.69 1.46 10.83
N LEU A 163 8.73 1.06 11.58
CA LEU A 163 9.69 0.03 11.17
C LEU A 163 9.42 -1.36 11.78
N GLY A 164 8.18 -1.62 12.22
CA GLY A 164 7.82 -2.90 12.81
C GLY A 164 8.39 -3.12 14.21
N ALA A 165 8.85 -4.36 14.49
CA ALA A 165 9.20 -4.80 15.84
C ALA A 165 10.43 -4.09 16.45
N VAL A 166 11.31 -3.54 15.60
CA VAL A 166 12.64 -3.04 15.98
C VAL A 166 12.79 -1.51 15.95
N THR A 167 11.71 -0.76 15.73
CA THR A 167 11.72 0.72 15.55
C THR A 167 12.60 1.46 16.55
N GLY A 168 12.50 1.17 17.84
CA GLY A 168 13.29 1.85 18.87
C GLY A 168 14.78 1.52 18.85
N VAL A 169 15.16 0.32 18.41
CA VAL A 169 16.57 -0.08 18.25
C VAL A 169 17.20 0.71 17.11
N VAL A 170 16.51 0.80 15.97
CA VAL A 170 16.96 1.55 14.80
C VAL A 170 17.16 3.03 15.13
N LEU A 171 16.20 3.65 15.85
CA LEU A 171 16.35 5.03 16.31
C LEU A 171 17.63 5.23 17.14
N ALA A 172 17.90 4.31 18.08
CA ALA A 172 19.08 4.41 18.93
C ALA A 172 20.39 4.25 18.13
N ASP A 173 20.43 3.35 17.16
CA ASP A 173 21.59 3.13 16.32
C ASP A 173 21.88 4.33 15.39
N ILE A 174 20.83 4.96 14.86
CA ILE A 174 20.94 6.22 14.09
C ILE A 174 21.49 7.35 14.99
N LEU A 175 20.90 7.58 16.17
CA LEU A 175 21.37 8.63 17.08
C LEU A 175 22.81 8.45 17.56
N LEU A 176 23.29 7.20 17.65
CA LEU A 176 24.67 6.87 18.00
C LEU A 176 25.61 6.88 16.79
N GLY A 177 25.09 7.08 15.58
CA GLY A 177 25.85 7.00 14.33
C GLY A 177 26.37 5.60 14.00
N LYS A 178 25.79 4.55 14.58
CA LYS A 178 26.11 3.15 14.22
C LYS A 178 25.49 2.76 12.88
N ALA A 179 24.38 3.39 12.54
CA ALA A 179 23.73 3.30 11.24
C ALA A 179 23.60 4.71 10.66
N ASP A 180 23.78 4.80 9.35
CA ASP A 180 23.64 6.05 8.60
C ASP A 180 22.25 6.10 7.93
N PRO A 181 21.45 7.17 8.11
CA PRO A 181 20.23 7.33 7.34
C PRO A 181 20.57 7.44 5.84
N SER A 182 19.92 6.61 5.04
CA SER A 182 20.05 6.59 3.57
C SER A 182 18.70 6.40 2.89
N GLY A 183 17.61 6.71 3.61
CA GLY A 183 16.27 6.64 3.05
C GLY A 183 15.89 7.96 2.38
N LYS A 184 15.01 7.87 1.38
CA LYS A 184 14.50 9.00 0.59
C LYS A 184 12.98 9.02 0.60
N LEU A 185 12.35 10.18 0.49
CA LEU A 185 10.90 10.31 0.50
C LEU A 185 10.26 9.68 -0.75
N THR A 186 9.10 9.06 -0.55
CA THR A 186 8.27 8.45 -1.62
C THR A 186 6.95 9.18 -1.83
N ALA A 187 6.79 10.32 -1.16
CA ALA A 187 5.66 11.22 -1.32
C ALA A 187 6.15 12.65 -1.09
N THR A 188 5.58 13.59 -1.83
CA THR A 188 5.89 15.01 -1.70
C THR A 188 5.26 15.56 -0.41
N TRP A 189 6.03 16.23 0.43
CA TRP A 189 5.53 16.86 1.66
C TRP A 189 5.19 18.32 1.40
N ILE A 190 3.93 18.70 1.67
CA ILE A 190 3.40 20.04 1.41
C ILE A 190 2.81 20.67 2.66
N ALA A 191 2.76 22.00 2.68
CA ALA A 191 2.04 22.75 3.71
C ALA A 191 0.54 22.77 3.40
N GLU A 192 -0.32 22.89 4.41
CA GLU A 192 -1.79 22.95 4.23
C GLU A 192 -2.22 24.01 3.22
N LYS A 193 -1.53 25.16 3.21
CA LYS A 193 -1.82 26.29 2.31
C LYS A 193 -1.53 25.99 0.83
N ASP A 194 -0.66 25.01 0.55
CA ASP A 194 -0.16 24.67 -0.78
C ASP A 194 -0.77 23.35 -1.29
N ARG A 195 -1.76 22.80 -0.59
CA ARG A 195 -2.43 21.56 -0.97
C ARG A 195 -3.08 21.66 -2.36
N GLU A 196 -2.92 20.62 -3.14
CA GLU A 196 -3.66 20.45 -4.39
C GLU A 196 -5.17 20.36 -4.11
N SER A 197 -5.97 20.97 -4.99
CA SER A 197 -7.43 21.03 -4.84
C SER A 197 -8.17 20.80 -6.15
N ILE A 198 -7.53 20.14 -7.11
CA ILE A 198 -8.10 19.86 -8.44
C ILE A 198 -8.98 18.62 -8.33
N GLY A 199 -8.42 17.55 -7.75
CA GLY A 199 -9.10 16.30 -7.47
C GLY A 199 -10.14 16.40 -6.35
N GLU A 200 -11.18 15.58 -6.44
CA GLU A 200 -12.13 15.36 -5.34
C GLU A 200 -11.58 14.29 -4.38
N PHE A 201 -12.03 14.31 -3.11
CA PHE A 201 -11.70 13.30 -2.11
C PHE A 201 -12.70 13.34 -0.95
N GLY A 202 -13.01 12.18 -0.40
CA GLY A 202 -13.87 11.96 0.77
C GLY A 202 -15.35 11.90 0.45
N ASP A 203 -15.76 11.93 -0.82
CA ASP A 203 -17.16 11.76 -1.20
C ASP A 203 -17.58 10.31 -1.02
N ILE A 204 -18.78 10.09 -0.48
CA ILE A 204 -19.26 8.74 -0.18
C ILE A 204 -19.67 7.97 -1.43
N ASN A 205 -20.07 8.65 -2.51
CA ASN A 205 -20.64 8.04 -3.70
C ASN A 205 -19.70 8.15 -4.89
N ASN A 206 -19.27 9.35 -5.27
CA ASN A 206 -18.51 9.59 -6.49
C ASN A 206 -17.36 10.55 -6.22
N THR A 207 -16.13 10.10 -6.49
CA THR A 207 -14.91 10.89 -6.34
C THR A 207 -14.26 11.04 -7.71
N ARG A 208 -14.25 12.26 -8.27
CA ARG A 208 -13.63 12.55 -9.57
C ARG A 208 -12.13 12.83 -9.44
N TYR A 209 -11.34 12.04 -10.14
CA TYR A 209 -9.88 12.16 -10.20
C TYR A 209 -9.49 13.16 -11.29
N LYS A 210 -9.92 14.42 -11.11
CA LYS A 210 -9.74 15.50 -12.09
C LYS A 210 -8.29 15.86 -12.32
N GLU A 211 -7.40 15.52 -11.39
CA GLU A 211 -5.96 15.73 -11.53
C GLU A 211 -5.32 14.86 -12.63
N GLY A 212 -6.01 13.82 -13.12
CA GLY A 212 -5.51 12.98 -14.20
C GLY A 212 -4.16 12.33 -13.86
N VAL A 213 -3.16 12.54 -14.71
CA VAL A 213 -1.78 12.05 -14.49
C VAL A 213 -0.95 12.90 -13.50
N TYR A 214 -1.46 14.06 -13.09
CA TYR A 214 -0.76 15.00 -12.22
C TYR A 214 -0.98 14.67 -10.74
N VAL A 215 -0.45 13.52 -10.31
CA VAL A 215 -0.48 13.09 -8.89
C VAL A 215 0.87 13.34 -8.23
N GLY A 216 0.87 13.94 -7.04
CA GLY A 216 2.09 14.16 -6.26
C GLY A 216 3.07 15.13 -6.92
N TYR A 217 4.36 14.79 -6.96
CA TYR A 217 5.40 15.63 -7.57
C TYR A 217 5.10 15.99 -9.03
N ARG A 218 4.42 15.11 -9.79
CA ARG A 218 3.97 15.39 -11.17
C ARG A 218 3.14 16.66 -11.25
N TYR A 219 2.30 16.93 -10.25
CA TYR A 219 1.56 18.18 -10.13
C TYR A 219 2.43 19.33 -9.63
N TYR A 220 3.00 19.17 -8.42
CA TYR A 220 3.64 20.29 -7.71
C TYR A 220 4.81 20.88 -8.50
N GLU A 221 5.59 20.05 -9.18
CA GLU A 221 6.73 20.54 -9.97
C GLU A 221 6.30 21.20 -11.27
N THR A 222 5.31 20.63 -11.95
CA THR A 222 4.75 21.19 -13.19
C THR A 222 4.15 22.56 -12.95
N GLU A 223 3.38 22.72 -11.86
CA GLU A 223 2.79 24.01 -11.46
C GLU A 223 3.78 24.94 -10.75
N GLY A 224 5.00 24.47 -10.43
CA GLY A 224 6.02 25.27 -9.74
C GLY A 224 5.68 25.59 -8.29
N VAL A 225 4.90 24.74 -7.63
CA VAL A 225 4.62 24.81 -6.19
C VAL A 225 5.82 24.25 -5.44
N LYS A 226 6.40 25.07 -4.55
CA LYS A 226 7.56 24.65 -3.75
C LYS A 226 7.11 23.74 -2.60
N PRO A 227 7.55 22.46 -2.53
CA PRO A 227 7.21 21.58 -1.42
C PRO A 227 7.99 21.94 -0.14
N LEU A 228 7.53 21.43 1.00
CA LEU A 228 8.34 21.40 2.22
C LEU A 228 9.54 20.48 2.04
N PHE A 229 9.30 19.29 1.48
CA PHE A 229 10.32 18.33 1.06
C PHE A 229 9.88 17.66 -0.25
N PRO A 230 10.69 17.69 -1.32
CA PRO A 230 10.33 17.10 -2.60
C PRO A 230 10.33 15.56 -2.55
N PHE A 231 9.74 14.94 -3.59
CA PHE A 231 9.86 13.52 -3.81
C PHE A 231 11.34 13.13 -3.99
N GLY A 232 11.75 11.97 -3.50
CA GLY A 232 13.16 11.55 -3.52
C GLY A 232 14.06 12.26 -2.48
N PHE A 233 13.56 13.23 -1.72
CA PHE A 233 14.42 13.93 -0.75
C PHE A 233 14.85 13.04 0.42
N GLY A 234 16.12 13.11 0.80
CA GLY A 234 16.64 12.47 2.00
C GLY A 234 18.14 12.76 2.20
N LYS A 235 18.56 12.86 3.46
CA LYS A 235 19.93 13.21 3.86
C LYS A 235 20.63 12.03 4.55
N SER A 236 21.96 12.07 4.49
CA SER A 236 22.88 11.18 5.20
C SER A 236 23.70 11.95 6.24
N TYR A 237 24.44 11.24 7.10
CA TYR A 237 25.52 11.81 7.92
C TYR A 237 26.82 12.05 7.14
N THR A 238 26.86 11.69 5.86
CA THR A 238 27.89 12.06 4.89
C THR A 238 27.27 12.79 3.70
N ASP A 239 28.12 13.35 2.85
CA ASP A 239 27.71 14.08 1.66
C ASP A 239 28.14 13.31 0.40
N PHE A 240 27.34 13.39 -0.66
CA PHE A 240 27.62 12.75 -1.94
C PHE A 240 27.66 13.78 -3.06
N GLU A 241 28.37 13.44 -4.14
CA GLU A 241 28.36 14.17 -5.39
C GLU A 241 27.99 13.18 -6.51
N LEU A 242 26.92 13.49 -7.24
CA LEU A 242 26.48 12.73 -8.41
C LEU A 242 26.97 13.39 -9.70
N GLN A 243 27.67 12.61 -10.52
CA GLN A 243 28.17 13.01 -11.82
C GLN A 243 27.72 12.03 -12.91
N PRO A 244 26.83 12.43 -13.85
CA PRO A 244 26.53 11.62 -15.04
C PRO A 244 27.80 11.32 -15.83
N GLU A 245 27.97 10.07 -16.26
CA GLU A 245 29.12 9.65 -17.08
C GLU A 245 28.72 9.31 -18.51
N SER A 246 27.72 8.44 -18.68
CA SER A 246 27.29 7.96 -20.00
C SER A 246 25.89 7.36 -19.96
N ALA A 247 25.30 7.22 -21.15
CA ALA A 247 24.06 6.50 -21.35
C ALA A 247 24.13 5.67 -22.63
N GLY A 248 23.54 4.47 -22.62
CA GLY A 248 23.47 3.58 -23.78
C GLY A 248 22.13 2.87 -23.86
N LEU A 249 21.55 2.79 -25.06
CA LEU A 249 20.26 2.14 -25.31
C LEU A 249 20.48 0.77 -25.96
N HIS A 250 19.84 -0.26 -25.42
CA HIS A 250 19.82 -1.61 -25.99
C HIS A 250 18.49 -2.30 -25.67
N ASP A 251 17.81 -2.82 -26.69
CA ASP A 251 16.53 -3.55 -26.58
C ASP A 251 15.48 -2.83 -25.70
N GLY A 252 15.30 -1.53 -25.91
CA GLY A 252 14.34 -0.72 -25.17
C GLY A 252 14.72 -0.46 -23.72
N ILE A 253 15.95 -0.80 -23.31
CA ILE A 253 16.50 -0.48 -21.98
C ILE A 253 17.62 0.54 -22.15
N LEU A 254 17.43 1.72 -21.58
CA LEU A 254 18.46 2.73 -21.45
C LEU A 254 19.24 2.49 -20.16
N GLU A 255 20.54 2.23 -20.27
CA GLU A 255 21.45 2.10 -19.16
C GLU A 255 22.19 3.43 -18.92
N VAL A 256 21.97 4.03 -17.75
CA VAL A 256 22.54 5.31 -17.33
C VAL A 256 23.63 5.06 -16.28
N SER A 257 24.87 5.42 -16.59
CA SER A 257 26.01 5.31 -15.67
C SER A 257 26.28 6.63 -14.97
N VAL A 258 26.34 6.59 -13.64
CA VAL A 258 26.53 7.76 -12.77
C VAL A 258 27.66 7.47 -11.79
N SER A 259 28.66 8.35 -11.74
CA SER A 259 29.67 8.32 -10.70
C SER A 259 29.13 8.93 -9.41
N VAL A 260 29.23 8.17 -8.32
CA VAL A 260 28.78 8.55 -6.98
C VAL A 260 29.99 8.65 -6.08
N LYS A 261 30.34 9.87 -5.69
CA LYS A 261 31.49 10.14 -4.82
C LYS A 261 31.03 10.51 -3.43
N ASN A 262 31.52 9.81 -2.41
CA ASN A 262 31.33 10.20 -1.03
C ASN A 262 32.34 11.29 -0.67
N THR A 263 31.86 12.53 -0.57
CA THR A 263 32.70 13.72 -0.30
C THR A 263 32.80 14.05 1.19
N GLY A 264 32.01 13.38 2.02
CA GLY A 264 32.01 13.58 3.47
C GLY A 264 33.06 12.76 4.21
N SER A 265 32.79 12.49 5.49
CA SER A 265 33.76 11.92 6.45
C SER A 265 33.36 10.55 7.01
N ARG A 266 32.26 9.99 6.55
CA ARG A 266 31.72 8.70 7.02
C ARG A 266 31.36 7.84 5.83
N ALA A 267 31.40 6.52 6.00
CA ALA A 267 30.81 5.62 5.01
C ALA A 267 29.28 5.80 4.98
N GLY A 268 28.69 5.67 3.80
CA GLY A 268 27.25 5.81 3.58
C GLY A 268 26.80 5.16 2.27
N ARG A 269 25.50 5.27 1.98
CA ARG A 269 24.88 4.84 0.72
C ARG A 269 24.06 6.00 0.18
N GLU A 270 23.97 6.11 -1.14
CA GLU A 270 23.20 7.14 -1.84
C GLU A 270 22.26 6.48 -2.86
N VAL A 271 21.14 7.12 -3.12
CA VAL A 271 20.17 6.71 -4.13
C VAL A 271 20.37 7.57 -5.36
N VAL A 272 20.55 6.92 -6.51
CA VAL A 272 20.63 7.58 -7.82
C VAL A 272 19.26 7.51 -8.45
N GLU A 273 18.62 8.66 -8.64
CA GLU A 273 17.28 8.77 -9.21
C GLU A 273 17.37 9.31 -10.63
N VAL A 274 16.81 8.57 -11.61
CA VAL A 274 16.76 8.97 -13.02
C VAL A 274 15.35 9.37 -13.39
N TYR A 275 15.21 10.54 -13.99
CA TYR A 275 13.96 11.17 -14.39
C TYR A 275 13.90 11.34 -15.92
N ALA A 276 12.68 11.28 -16.48
CA ALA A 276 12.41 11.57 -17.87
C ALA A 276 11.44 12.76 -18.00
N SER A 277 11.78 13.72 -18.85
CA SER A 277 10.90 14.82 -19.27
C SER A 277 10.52 14.58 -20.74
N LEU A 278 9.29 14.11 -20.98
CA LEU A 278 8.79 13.80 -22.32
C LEU A 278 8.33 15.07 -23.08
N PRO A 279 8.25 15.04 -24.42
CA PRO A 279 7.71 16.14 -25.21
C PRO A 279 6.25 16.46 -24.86
N ASP A 280 6.03 17.68 -24.35
CA ASP A 280 4.71 18.24 -24.05
C ASP A 280 4.14 19.00 -25.27
N ASP A 281 3.62 18.25 -26.24
CA ASP A 281 2.97 18.81 -27.44
C ASP A 281 1.51 18.33 -27.56
N ARG A 282 1.30 17.24 -28.31
CA ARG A 282 -0.01 16.64 -28.60
C ARG A 282 -0.69 16.05 -27.37
N ILE A 283 0.11 15.49 -26.47
CA ILE A 283 -0.31 14.90 -25.21
C ILE A 283 0.40 15.72 -24.14
N ASP A 284 -0.35 16.30 -23.21
CA ASP A 284 0.21 17.07 -22.11
C ASP A 284 1.02 16.17 -21.18
N GLN A 285 2.15 16.66 -20.67
CA GLN A 285 3.09 15.87 -19.86
C GLN A 285 3.42 16.57 -18.53
N PRO A 286 3.57 15.81 -17.43
CA PRO A 286 4.29 16.29 -16.27
C PRO A 286 5.70 16.74 -16.67
N VAL A 287 6.23 17.77 -15.98
CA VAL A 287 7.59 18.28 -16.26
C VAL A 287 8.66 17.18 -16.13
N ARG A 288 8.44 16.19 -15.27
CA ARG A 288 9.25 14.98 -15.18
C ARG A 288 8.48 13.82 -14.57
N VAL A 289 8.94 12.61 -14.88
CA VAL A 289 8.52 11.35 -14.27
C VAL A 289 9.73 10.52 -13.87
N LEU A 290 9.68 9.81 -12.74
CA LEU A 290 10.70 8.85 -12.35
C LEU A 290 10.77 7.73 -13.40
N ALA A 291 11.96 7.50 -13.91
CA ALA A 291 12.24 6.58 -15.02
C ALA A 291 13.05 5.35 -14.57
N GLY A 292 13.85 5.50 -13.51
CA GLY A 292 14.64 4.43 -12.93
C GLY A 292 15.32 4.89 -11.64
N PHE A 293 15.75 3.95 -10.81
CA PHE A 293 16.55 4.25 -9.63
C PHE A 293 17.46 3.09 -9.28
N GLU A 294 18.55 3.37 -8.56
CA GLU A 294 19.43 2.35 -7.99
C GLU A 294 20.04 2.86 -6.68
N LYS A 295 20.20 1.97 -5.70
CA LYS A 295 20.86 2.32 -4.43
C LYS A 295 22.30 1.85 -4.44
N SER A 296 23.23 2.79 -4.26
CA SER A 296 24.65 2.46 -4.26
C SER A 296 25.00 1.42 -3.18
N PRO A 297 26.05 0.60 -3.36
CA PRO A 297 26.64 -0.14 -2.24
C PRO A 297 27.20 0.85 -1.20
N VAL A 298 27.69 0.36 -0.06
CA VAL A 298 28.40 1.23 0.88
C VAL A 298 29.63 1.85 0.19
N ILE A 299 29.76 3.17 0.26
CA ILE A 299 30.88 3.95 -0.27
C ILE A 299 31.65 4.55 0.90
N GLU A 300 32.93 4.23 1.02
CA GLU A 300 33.78 4.76 2.08
C GLU A 300 34.05 6.27 1.88
N ALA A 301 34.44 6.98 2.95
CA ALA A 301 34.73 8.40 2.87
C ALA A 301 35.84 8.70 1.85
N GLY A 302 35.57 9.59 0.88
CA GLY A 302 36.48 9.94 -0.21
C GLY A 302 36.53 8.93 -1.37
N GLU A 303 35.84 7.80 -1.25
CA GLU A 303 35.71 6.81 -2.33
C GLU A 303 34.67 7.27 -3.36
N GLU A 304 34.82 6.77 -4.59
CA GLU A 304 33.92 6.99 -5.71
C GLU A 304 33.55 5.64 -6.33
N LYS A 305 32.27 5.45 -6.67
CA LYS A 305 31.77 4.24 -7.34
C LYS A 305 30.81 4.60 -8.45
N THR A 306 30.93 3.92 -9.59
CA THR A 306 29.94 3.99 -10.66
C THR A 306 28.71 3.16 -10.30
N VAL A 307 27.54 3.77 -10.40
CA VAL A 307 26.22 3.14 -10.26
C VAL A 307 25.54 3.15 -11.63
N SER A 308 25.01 2.00 -12.04
CA SER A 308 24.27 1.86 -13.30
C SER A 308 22.78 1.75 -13.00
N VAL A 309 21.99 2.66 -13.58
CA VAL A 309 20.52 2.69 -13.47
C VAL A 309 19.92 2.26 -14.80
N LYS A 310 19.01 1.28 -14.75
CA LYS A 310 18.29 0.82 -15.94
C LYS A 310 16.92 1.49 -16.03
N VAL A 311 16.68 2.14 -17.17
CA VAL A 311 15.40 2.76 -17.53
C VAL A 311 14.77 1.92 -18.63
N ASP A 312 13.63 1.32 -18.33
CA ASP A 312 12.84 0.58 -19.31
C ASP A 312 11.92 1.57 -20.05
N LEU A 313 12.07 1.68 -21.37
CA LEU A 313 11.28 2.62 -22.18
C LEU A 313 9.76 2.36 -22.07
N ARG A 314 9.35 1.14 -21.70
CA ARG A 314 7.94 0.79 -21.43
C ARG A 314 7.37 1.50 -20.20
N ASP A 315 8.22 1.77 -19.21
CA ASP A 315 7.83 2.33 -17.91
C ASP A 315 7.65 3.86 -17.98
N ILE A 316 8.24 4.54 -18.98
CA ILE A 316 8.08 6.00 -19.21
C ILE A 316 7.09 6.36 -20.32
N ALA A 317 6.54 5.37 -21.04
CA ALA A 317 5.63 5.60 -22.14
C ALA A 317 4.29 6.22 -21.69
N SER A 318 3.79 7.18 -22.46
CA SER A 318 2.49 7.82 -22.26
C SER A 318 1.40 7.08 -23.03
N PHE A 319 0.18 7.10 -22.53
CA PHE A 319 -0.98 6.51 -23.19
C PHE A 319 -1.69 7.53 -24.08
N ASP A 320 -1.69 7.29 -25.39
CA ASP A 320 -2.45 8.05 -26.37
C ASP A 320 -3.86 7.46 -26.52
N GLU A 321 -4.84 8.08 -25.88
CA GLU A 321 -6.25 7.65 -25.92
C GLU A 321 -6.84 7.68 -27.35
N ILE A 322 -6.34 8.53 -28.25
CA ILE A 322 -6.85 8.59 -29.63
C ILE A 322 -6.41 7.36 -30.41
N ALA A 323 -5.17 6.93 -30.19
CA ALA A 323 -4.59 5.76 -30.86
C ALA A 323 -4.78 4.44 -30.09
N ALA A 324 -5.26 4.50 -28.85
CA ALA A 324 -5.28 3.37 -27.91
C ALA A 324 -3.91 2.69 -27.79
N CYS A 325 -2.84 3.48 -27.66
CA CYS A 325 -1.46 3.00 -27.76
C CYS A 325 -0.55 3.66 -26.74
N TYR A 326 0.32 2.88 -26.11
CA TYR A 326 1.44 3.42 -25.33
C TYR A 326 2.55 3.85 -26.29
N ILE A 327 2.98 5.11 -26.17
CA ILE A 327 3.98 5.71 -27.04
C ILE A 327 5.03 6.49 -26.26
N ILE A 328 6.22 6.64 -26.85
CA ILE A 328 7.11 7.77 -26.58
C ILE A 328 6.83 8.81 -27.67
N PRO A 329 6.31 10.01 -27.33
CA PRO A 329 5.99 11.03 -28.32
C PRO A 329 7.21 11.49 -29.13
N ALA A 330 6.99 11.87 -30.39
CA ALA A 330 8.00 12.50 -31.22
C ALA A 330 8.56 13.77 -30.55
N GLY A 331 9.87 13.96 -30.62
CA GLY A 331 10.59 15.07 -30.02
C GLY A 331 11.74 14.62 -29.13
N ASP A 332 12.19 15.53 -28.28
CA ASP A 332 13.32 15.33 -27.37
C ASP A 332 12.79 14.93 -25.98
N THR A 333 13.04 13.69 -25.58
CA THR A 333 12.87 13.24 -24.19
C THR A 333 14.19 13.47 -23.44
N ILE A 334 14.16 14.34 -22.43
CA ILE A 334 15.35 14.65 -21.63
C ILE A 334 15.44 13.62 -20.49
N ILE A 335 16.60 12.99 -20.37
CA ILE A 335 16.92 12.07 -19.28
C ILE A 335 17.86 12.77 -18.32
N SER A 336 17.47 12.87 -17.06
CA SER A 336 18.20 13.60 -16.02
C SER A 336 18.41 12.73 -14.79
N VAL A 337 19.45 13.04 -14.00
CA VAL A 337 19.73 12.39 -12.71
C VAL A 337 19.69 13.41 -11.58
N GLY A 338 19.11 13.05 -10.44
CA GLY A 338 19.04 13.90 -9.25
C GLY A 338 19.26 13.13 -7.95
N GLU A 339 19.50 13.89 -6.88
CA GLU A 339 19.44 13.39 -5.50
C GLU A 339 18.02 13.40 -4.94
N ASP A 340 17.14 14.18 -5.59
CA ASP A 340 15.70 14.26 -5.40
C ASP A 340 15.06 14.84 -6.68
N SER A 341 13.74 14.92 -6.70
CA SER A 341 12.99 15.34 -7.89
C SER A 341 13.13 16.82 -8.22
N SER A 342 13.63 17.68 -7.32
CA SER A 342 13.63 19.13 -7.52
C SER A 342 14.88 19.70 -8.19
N ASP A 343 16.02 19.02 -8.08
CA ASP A 343 17.32 19.43 -8.64
C ASP A 343 17.97 18.26 -9.39
N VAL A 344 18.02 18.37 -10.71
CA VAL A 344 18.44 17.29 -11.61
C VAL A 344 19.42 17.83 -12.65
N LYS A 345 20.35 16.97 -13.08
CA LYS A 345 21.34 17.25 -14.13
C LYS A 345 21.06 16.40 -15.35
N THR A 346 21.13 16.99 -16.54
CA THR A 346 20.91 16.25 -17.78
C THR A 346 22.00 15.19 -17.98
N VAL A 347 21.60 13.97 -18.34
CA VAL A 347 22.47 12.87 -18.74
C VAL A 347 22.54 12.79 -20.27
N CYS A 348 21.38 12.63 -20.91
CA CYS A 348 21.25 12.49 -22.35
C CYS A 348 19.88 12.94 -22.83
N VAL A 349 19.74 13.10 -24.15
CA VAL A 349 18.46 13.33 -24.82
C VAL A 349 18.16 12.15 -25.74
N LEU A 350 17.01 11.52 -25.55
CA LEU A 350 16.45 10.56 -26.49
C LEU A 350 15.64 11.35 -27.53
N ARG A 351 16.08 11.34 -28.79
CA ARG A 351 15.42 12.07 -29.87
C ARG A 351 14.62 11.12 -30.74
N ALA A 352 13.30 11.30 -30.78
CA ALA A 352 12.41 10.53 -31.63
C ALA A 352 11.89 11.40 -32.77
N ALA A 353 12.14 11.02 -34.03
CA ALA A 353 11.64 11.77 -35.19
C ALA A 353 10.13 11.55 -35.44
N ILE A 354 9.57 10.48 -34.88
CA ILE A 354 8.17 10.06 -34.95
C ILE A 354 7.75 9.49 -33.60
N ASP A 355 6.45 9.32 -33.38
CA ASP A 355 5.95 8.62 -32.19
C ASP A 355 6.44 7.17 -32.21
N ILE A 356 7.12 6.75 -31.14
CA ILE A 356 7.63 5.37 -31.00
C ILE A 356 6.56 4.56 -30.29
N ARG A 357 5.96 3.60 -30.99
CA ARG A 357 4.90 2.75 -30.46
C ARG A 357 5.50 1.64 -29.61
N ILE A 358 5.00 1.50 -28.38
CA ILE A 358 5.48 0.54 -27.40
C ILE A 358 4.52 -0.65 -27.30
N LYS A 359 3.22 -0.34 -27.22
CA LYS A 359 2.18 -1.36 -27.02
C LYS A 359 0.86 -0.86 -27.57
N GLN A 360 0.29 -1.60 -28.52
CA GLN A 360 -1.04 -1.36 -29.06
C GLN A 360 -2.08 -2.14 -28.24
N VAL A 361 -3.10 -1.42 -27.75
CA VAL A 361 -4.22 -1.97 -26.98
C VAL A 361 -5.55 -1.48 -27.57
N ARG A 362 -6.65 -1.64 -26.84
CA ARG A 362 -7.96 -1.04 -27.14
C ARG A 362 -8.38 -0.12 -26.00
N ASN A 363 -9.15 0.92 -26.33
CA ASN A 363 -9.76 1.76 -25.30
C ASN A 363 -10.80 0.95 -24.51
N SER A 364 -10.80 1.14 -23.19
CA SER A 364 -11.60 0.36 -22.24
C SER A 364 -11.81 1.13 -20.93
N LEU A 365 -12.34 0.49 -19.88
CA LEU A 365 -12.44 1.02 -18.51
C LEU A 365 -13.47 2.14 -18.26
N GLY A 366 -14.33 2.42 -19.25
CA GLY A 366 -15.48 3.33 -19.13
C GLY A 366 -15.14 4.81 -19.39
N GLU A 367 -16.17 5.67 -19.33
CA GLU A 367 -16.04 7.11 -19.59
C GLU A 367 -16.28 7.94 -18.32
N THR A 368 -15.76 9.17 -18.31
CA THR A 368 -15.92 10.14 -17.21
C THR A 368 -16.87 11.28 -17.57
N ASP A 369 -17.43 11.93 -16.55
CA ASP A 369 -18.26 13.14 -16.70
C ASP A 369 -17.44 14.45 -16.66
N PHE A 370 -16.11 14.34 -16.73
CA PHE A 370 -15.15 15.44 -16.67
C PHE A 370 -13.96 15.17 -17.61
N THR A 371 -13.23 16.24 -17.92
CA THR A 371 -11.91 16.17 -18.56
C THR A 371 -10.82 16.37 -17.53
N ASP A 372 -9.70 15.69 -17.71
CA ASP A 372 -8.54 15.83 -16.85
C ASP A 372 -7.99 17.26 -16.86
N PHE A 373 -7.33 17.60 -15.76
CA PHE A 373 -6.55 18.81 -15.62
C PHE A 373 -5.40 18.83 -16.64
N VAL A 374 -5.22 20.00 -17.24
CA VAL A 374 -4.10 20.31 -18.12
C VAL A 374 -3.47 21.62 -17.62
N PRO A 375 -2.16 21.67 -17.36
CA PRO A 375 -1.47 22.87 -16.92
C PRO A 375 -1.68 24.04 -17.89
N GLU A 376 -1.99 25.24 -17.37
CA GLU A 376 -2.14 26.44 -18.21
C GLU A 376 -0.80 26.88 -18.83
N LYS A 377 0.31 26.63 -18.12
CA LYS A 377 1.66 26.97 -18.55
C LYS A 377 2.45 25.70 -18.78
N LYS A 378 2.83 25.45 -20.03
CA LYS A 378 3.77 24.38 -20.38
C LYS A 378 5.14 24.71 -19.79
N ARG A 379 5.52 24.01 -18.73
CA ARG A 379 6.85 24.08 -18.14
C ARG A 379 7.67 22.96 -18.74
N THR A 380 8.58 23.30 -19.65
CA THR A 380 9.52 22.33 -20.24
C THR A 380 10.83 22.35 -19.48
N GLU A 381 11.39 21.18 -19.22
CA GLU A 381 12.77 21.06 -18.77
C GLU A 381 13.70 21.51 -19.91
N ALA A 382 14.72 22.30 -19.58
CA ALA A 382 15.75 22.70 -20.53
C ALA A 382 16.99 21.84 -20.25
N ALA A 383 17.48 21.14 -21.27
CA ALA A 383 18.71 20.37 -21.15
C ALA A 383 19.91 21.30 -20.83
N ASP A 384 20.83 20.79 -20.00
CA ASP A 384 22.10 21.45 -19.68
C ASP A 384 22.99 21.61 -20.93
N THR A 385 24.16 22.24 -20.83
CA THR A 385 24.99 22.54 -22.01
C THR A 385 25.86 21.37 -22.53
N ASP A 386 25.95 20.25 -21.81
CA ASP A 386 26.85 19.12 -22.10
C ASP A 386 26.13 17.78 -21.89
N PHE A 387 25.53 17.24 -22.97
CA PHE A 387 24.77 15.99 -22.97
C PHE A 387 24.96 15.22 -24.28
N SER A 388 24.77 13.90 -24.24
CA SER A 388 24.73 13.05 -25.43
C SER A 388 23.32 12.99 -26.03
N ILE A 389 23.23 12.81 -27.35
CA ILE A 389 21.97 12.56 -28.06
C ILE A 389 21.95 11.12 -28.52
N ILE A 390 20.88 10.40 -28.21
CA ILE A 390 20.60 9.06 -28.68
C ILE A 390 19.38 9.16 -29.59
N GLU A 391 19.56 8.86 -30.87
CA GLU A 391 18.46 8.81 -31.83
C GLU A 391 17.63 7.55 -31.55
N LEU A 392 16.33 7.72 -31.32
CA LEU A 392 15.37 6.68 -31.02
C LEU A 392 14.54 6.36 -32.26
N SER A 393 14.44 5.08 -32.59
CA SER A 393 13.71 4.54 -33.74
C SER A 393 12.81 3.38 -33.34
N GLU A 394 11.89 2.99 -34.22
CA GLU A 394 11.01 1.83 -34.02
C GLU A 394 11.75 0.49 -33.90
N ASN A 395 13.04 0.43 -34.29
CA ASN A 395 13.83 -0.80 -34.16
C ASN A 395 14.47 -0.95 -32.77
N ASP A 396 14.49 0.12 -31.96
CA ASP A 396 15.11 0.10 -30.64
C ASP A 396 14.22 -0.57 -29.59
N ILE A 397 12.92 -0.67 -29.86
CA ILE A 397 11.95 -1.40 -29.04
C ILE A 397 10.81 -1.92 -29.92
N GLU A 398 10.55 -3.23 -29.84
CA GLU A 398 9.44 -3.85 -30.57
C GLU A 398 8.09 -3.40 -30.00
N CYS A 399 7.20 -2.90 -30.86
CA CYS A 399 5.82 -2.63 -30.50
C CYS A 399 5.06 -3.95 -30.33
N THR A 400 4.54 -4.20 -29.13
CA THR A 400 3.69 -5.36 -28.87
C THR A 400 2.23 -5.07 -29.25
N GLU A 401 1.54 -6.01 -29.88
CA GLU A 401 0.10 -5.92 -30.18
C GLU A 401 -0.66 -6.89 -29.28
N VAL A 402 -1.67 -6.39 -28.57
CA VAL A 402 -2.48 -7.20 -27.64
C VAL A 402 -3.67 -7.78 -28.37
N PHE A 403 -3.83 -9.11 -28.25
CA PHE A 403 -5.01 -9.84 -28.67
C PHE A 403 -5.89 -10.15 -27.47
N TYR A 404 -7.21 -10.09 -27.68
CA TYR A 404 -8.22 -10.30 -26.65
C TYR A 404 -9.02 -11.55 -26.98
N ASP A 405 -9.66 -12.12 -25.95
CA ASP A 405 -10.59 -13.25 -26.07
C ASP A 405 -9.93 -14.59 -26.50
N ASP A 406 -8.71 -14.84 -26.02
CA ASP A 406 -8.06 -16.13 -26.20
C ASP A 406 -8.77 -17.23 -25.40
N ALA A 407 -8.98 -18.37 -26.05
CA ALA A 407 -9.58 -19.53 -25.40
C ALA A 407 -8.62 -20.09 -24.33
N GLU A 408 -9.05 -20.07 -23.07
CA GLU A 408 -8.27 -20.65 -21.98
C GLU A 408 -8.54 -22.15 -21.85
N PRO A 409 -7.48 -22.98 -21.69
CA PRO A 409 -7.65 -24.40 -21.48
C PRO A 409 -8.33 -24.65 -20.13
N VAL A 410 -9.26 -25.60 -20.10
CA VAL A 410 -9.93 -26.05 -18.87
C VAL A 410 -9.16 -27.23 -18.26
N ASP A 411 -8.88 -27.16 -16.97
CA ASP A 411 -8.26 -28.26 -16.22
C ASP A 411 -9.15 -29.51 -16.22
N PRO A 412 -8.59 -30.73 -16.42
CA PRO A 412 -9.37 -31.97 -16.42
C PRO A 412 -10.19 -32.23 -15.15
N ILE A 413 -9.73 -31.76 -13.98
CA ILE A 413 -10.46 -31.85 -12.72
C ILE A 413 -11.68 -30.93 -12.76
N ALA A 414 -11.50 -29.67 -13.17
CA ALA A 414 -12.57 -28.69 -13.31
C ALA A 414 -13.66 -29.16 -14.30
N ALA A 415 -13.26 -29.70 -15.45
CA ALA A 415 -14.17 -30.25 -16.46
C ALA A 415 -15.05 -31.40 -15.93
N GLN A 416 -14.60 -32.12 -14.90
CA GLN A 416 -15.31 -33.25 -14.28
C GLN A 416 -16.16 -32.85 -13.06
N MET A 417 -16.12 -31.58 -12.64
CA MET A 417 -16.90 -31.08 -11.50
C MET A 417 -18.36 -30.83 -11.86
N THR A 418 -19.28 -31.06 -10.93
CA THR A 418 -20.69 -30.67 -11.13
C THR A 418 -20.85 -29.15 -11.10
N ASP A 419 -21.99 -28.62 -11.58
CA ASP A 419 -22.27 -27.18 -11.50
C ASP A 419 -22.22 -26.67 -10.05
N GLU A 420 -22.70 -27.48 -9.10
CA GLU A 420 -22.63 -27.18 -7.66
C GLU A 420 -21.18 -27.17 -7.14
N GLU A 421 -20.35 -28.12 -7.57
CA GLU A 421 -18.93 -28.16 -7.18
C GLU A 421 -18.18 -26.95 -7.74
N LEU A 422 -18.43 -26.58 -9.00
CA LEU A 422 -17.82 -25.40 -9.63
C LEU A 422 -18.23 -24.11 -8.91
N ALA A 423 -19.53 -23.92 -8.66
CA ALA A 423 -20.03 -22.76 -7.93
C ALA A 423 -19.47 -22.67 -6.49
N LEU A 424 -19.31 -23.82 -5.82
CA LEU A 424 -18.75 -23.88 -4.48
C LEU A 424 -17.24 -23.61 -4.47
N ALA A 425 -16.51 -24.03 -5.51
CA ALA A 425 -15.09 -23.74 -5.65
C ALA A 425 -14.79 -22.27 -6.00
N SER A 426 -15.77 -21.55 -6.56
CA SER A 426 -15.67 -20.11 -6.85
C SER A 426 -15.96 -19.19 -5.64
N VAL A 427 -16.13 -19.74 -4.43
CA VAL A 427 -16.27 -18.96 -3.19
C VAL A 427 -15.29 -19.45 -2.13
N GLY A 428 -14.87 -18.56 -1.22
CA GLY A 428 -14.05 -18.93 -0.07
C GLY A 428 -14.77 -19.93 0.83
N ALA A 429 -14.00 -20.76 1.53
CA ALA A 429 -14.54 -21.84 2.36
C ALA A 429 -15.33 -21.29 3.56
N PHE A 430 -16.56 -21.75 3.71
CA PHE A 430 -17.45 -21.39 4.83
C PHE A 430 -18.01 -22.63 5.53
N GLY A 431 -18.25 -22.54 6.84
CA GLY A 431 -18.84 -23.62 7.64
C GLY A 431 -20.37 -23.51 7.82
N ASP A 432 -21.00 -24.59 8.31
CA ASP A 432 -22.46 -24.70 8.54
C ASP A 432 -23.09 -23.61 9.44
N SER A 433 -22.28 -22.93 10.27
CA SER A 433 -22.76 -21.81 11.08
C SER A 433 -22.47 -20.47 10.40
N ALA A 434 -23.19 -20.21 9.30
CA ALA A 434 -23.16 -18.99 8.51
C ALA A 434 -23.76 -17.77 9.25
N VAL A 435 -23.18 -17.38 10.39
CA VAL A 435 -23.44 -16.08 10.99
C VAL A 435 -22.11 -15.49 11.46
N ALA A 436 -21.61 -14.54 10.65
CA ALA A 436 -20.41 -13.72 10.80
C ALA A 436 -19.07 -14.44 10.65
N SER A 437 -18.67 -14.73 9.40
CA SER A 437 -17.24 -14.64 9.04
C SER A 437 -16.83 -13.19 9.23
N VAL A 438 -15.89 -12.95 10.15
CA VAL A 438 -15.39 -11.60 10.45
C VAL A 438 -14.24 -11.31 9.49
N ILE A 439 -14.14 -10.07 9.00
CA ILE A 439 -13.00 -9.58 8.22
C ILE A 439 -11.70 -9.95 8.95
N GLY A 440 -10.83 -10.71 8.28
CA GLY A 440 -9.54 -11.15 8.81
C GLY A 440 -9.57 -12.33 9.78
N GLN A 441 -10.70 -13.02 10.00
CA GLN A 441 -10.80 -14.25 10.80
C GLN A 441 -11.89 -15.21 10.29
N ALA A 442 -11.76 -15.69 9.05
CA ALA A 442 -12.63 -16.74 8.51
C ALA A 442 -11.95 -18.11 8.39
N GLY A 443 -10.62 -18.20 8.54
CA GLY A 443 -9.89 -19.46 8.42
C GLY A 443 -10.18 -20.46 9.54
N GLN A 444 -10.05 -21.74 9.20
CA GLN A 444 -10.42 -22.89 10.04
C GLN A 444 -9.18 -23.70 10.48
N LYS A 445 -8.19 -23.85 9.60
CA LYS A 445 -6.97 -24.65 9.81
C LYS A 445 -5.87 -23.89 10.54
N VAL A 446 -5.73 -22.59 10.27
CA VAL A 446 -4.73 -21.73 10.92
C VAL A 446 -5.45 -20.68 11.76
N PRO A 447 -5.30 -20.70 13.10
CA PRO A 447 -6.00 -19.75 13.97
C PRO A 447 -5.64 -18.29 13.69
N GLY A 448 -6.66 -17.52 13.32
CA GLY A 448 -6.54 -16.09 13.02
C GLY A 448 -6.21 -15.78 11.56
N SER A 449 -6.13 -16.78 10.69
CA SER A 449 -6.01 -16.54 9.25
C SER A 449 -7.29 -15.95 8.67
N ALA A 450 -7.16 -15.22 7.56
CA ALA A 450 -8.20 -14.39 6.99
C ALA A 450 -9.30 -15.23 6.32
N GLY A 451 -8.94 -16.33 5.67
CA GLY A 451 -9.86 -17.22 4.95
C GLY A 451 -9.13 -18.42 4.32
N GLU A 452 -9.90 -19.27 3.64
CA GLU A 452 -9.39 -20.45 2.94
C GLU A 452 -10.11 -20.62 1.61
N THR A 453 -9.48 -21.25 0.62
CA THR A 453 -10.17 -21.71 -0.58
C THR A 453 -10.91 -23.02 -0.34
N TYR A 454 -11.78 -23.37 -1.29
CA TYR A 454 -12.43 -24.68 -1.35
C TYR A 454 -11.43 -25.85 -1.26
N GLU A 455 -11.83 -26.92 -0.56
CA GLU A 455 -11.08 -28.18 -0.43
C GLU A 455 -11.96 -29.37 -0.87
N ASN A 456 -11.36 -30.31 -1.59
CA ASN A 456 -11.94 -31.60 -1.91
C ASN A 456 -10.85 -32.68 -2.06
N ASN A 457 -10.62 -33.43 -0.97
CA ASN A 457 -9.59 -34.47 -0.93
C ASN A 457 -9.87 -35.64 -1.88
N GLU A 458 -11.13 -35.95 -2.22
CA GLU A 458 -11.45 -37.04 -3.16
C GLU A 458 -11.03 -36.70 -4.61
N LYS A 459 -10.99 -35.40 -4.93
CA LYS A 459 -10.55 -34.88 -6.23
C LYS A 459 -9.12 -34.32 -6.21
N GLY A 460 -8.38 -34.46 -5.10
CA GLY A 460 -7.01 -33.93 -4.96
C GLY A 460 -6.91 -32.41 -4.89
N ILE A 461 -7.97 -31.73 -4.45
CA ILE A 461 -8.01 -30.27 -4.31
C ILE A 461 -7.74 -29.90 -2.85
N ARG A 462 -6.60 -29.27 -2.59
CA ARG A 462 -6.20 -28.78 -1.27
C ARG A 462 -6.76 -27.38 -1.01
N GLY A 463 -7.36 -27.17 0.17
CA GLY A 463 -7.76 -25.81 0.59
C GLY A 463 -6.54 -24.96 0.98
N LEU A 464 -6.34 -23.85 0.29
CA LEU A 464 -5.25 -22.89 0.49
C LEU A 464 -5.58 -21.91 1.61
N VAL A 465 -4.69 -21.75 2.58
CA VAL A 465 -4.88 -20.86 3.73
C VAL A 465 -4.34 -19.46 3.43
N MET A 466 -5.17 -18.45 3.67
CA MET A 466 -4.85 -17.04 3.43
C MET A 466 -4.70 -16.26 4.74
N ALA A 467 -3.67 -15.44 4.86
CA ALA A 467 -3.49 -14.56 6.03
C ALA A 467 -3.16 -13.12 5.61
N ASP A 468 -3.73 -12.17 6.36
CA ASP A 468 -3.23 -10.79 6.42
C ASP A 468 -1.83 -10.76 7.06
N GLY A 469 -1.07 -9.67 7.07
CA GLY A 469 -1.30 -8.37 6.44
C GLY A 469 0.01 -7.71 5.97
N PRO A 470 -0.02 -6.51 5.38
CA PRO A 470 1.15 -5.97 4.66
C PRO A 470 2.41 -5.70 5.48
N ALA A 471 2.32 -5.67 6.81
CA ALA A 471 3.47 -5.55 7.71
C ALA A 471 3.92 -6.89 8.33
N GLY A 472 3.47 -8.03 7.79
CA GLY A 472 3.78 -9.40 8.24
C GLY A 472 2.52 -10.21 8.59
N LEU A 473 2.67 -11.48 8.96
CA LEU A 473 1.51 -12.36 9.19
C LEU A 473 0.68 -11.94 10.41
N ARG A 474 -0.62 -11.74 10.21
CA ARG A 474 -1.62 -11.46 11.22
C ARG A 474 -2.33 -12.74 11.58
N LEU A 475 -1.85 -13.38 12.65
CA LEU A 475 -2.42 -14.60 13.20
C LEU A 475 -2.82 -14.42 14.67
N ASP A 476 -3.67 -15.29 15.20
CA ASP A 476 -4.05 -15.24 16.61
C ASP A 476 -2.87 -15.59 17.49
N ARG A 477 -2.54 -14.72 18.45
CA ARG A 477 -1.43 -14.94 19.40
C ARG A 477 -1.60 -16.22 20.23
N LYS A 478 -2.85 -16.61 20.51
CA LYS A 478 -3.20 -17.70 21.42
C LYS A 478 -4.32 -18.53 20.81
N TYR A 479 -4.11 -19.83 20.72
CA TYR A 479 -5.09 -20.79 20.22
C TYR A 479 -5.07 -22.09 21.03
N GLY A 480 -6.15 -22.87 20.93
CA GLY A 480 -6.27 -24.17 21.57
C GLY A 480 -6.23 -25.30 20.55
N VAL A 481 -5.77 -26.47 20.99
CA VAL A 481 -5.76 -27.71 20.19
C VAL A 481 -6.46 -28.79 21.00
N ASP A 482 -7.53 -29.35 20.45
CA ASP A 482 -8.25 -30.49 21.04
C ASP A 482 -8.45 -31.62 20.03
N SER A 483 -9.16 -32.68 20.42
CA SER A 483 -9.41 -33.85 19.56
C SER A 483 -10.21 -33.54 18.29
N ASN A 484 -10.83 -32.36 18.20
CA ASN A 484 -11.58 -31.87 17.05
C ASN A 484 -10.78 -30.86 16.22
N GLY A 485 -9.48 -30.67 16.52
CA GLY A 485 -8.59 -29.76 15.80
C GLY A 485 -8.28 -28.47 16.55
N VAL A 486 -7.87 -27.45 15.79
CA VAL A 486 -7.49 -26.14 16.32
C VAL A 486 -8.71 -25.24 16.55
N TYR A 487 -8.62 -24.32 17.50
CA TYR A 487 -9.63 -23.27 17.68
C TYR A 487 -9.03 -21.98 18.24
N SER A 488 -9.59 -20.85 17.83
CA SER A 488 -9.15 -19.53 18.28
C SER A 488 -9.76 -19.13 19.64
N TYR A 489 -8.93 -18.48 20.48
CA TYR A 489 -9.39 -17.74 21.67
C TYR A 489 -9.75 -16.27 21.35
N GLY A 490 -9.34 -15.77 20.18
CA GLY A 490 -9.51 -14.39 19.75
C GLY A 490 -10.91 -14.10 19.22
N ASN A 491 -11.45 -12.94 19.58
CA ASN A 491 -12.45 -12.26 18.79
C ASN A 491 -12.17 -10.75 18.90
N PRO A 492 -11.38 -10.17 17.98
CA PRO A 492 -11.03 -8.74 17.98
C PRO A 492 -12.27 -7.83 17.99
N MET A 493 -13.30 -8.19 17.21
CA MET A 493 -14.58 -7.48 17.18
C MET A 493 -15.30 -7.50 18.54
N PHE A 494 -15.20 -8.59 19.31
CA PHE A 494 -15.75 -8.68 20.66
C PHE A 494 -15.04 -7.75 21.65
N ASN A 495 -13.72 -7.59 21.53
CA ASN A 495 -12.96 -6.65 22.37
C ASN A 495 -13.34 -5.20 22.06
N SER A 496 -13.44 -4.83 20.78
CA SER A 496 -13.93 -3.52 20.37
C SER A 496 -15.40 -3.30 20.77
N MET A 497 -16.26 -4.32 20.65
CA MET A 497 -17.66 -4.25 21.12
C MET A 497 -17.77 -4.01 22.63
N LEU A 498 -16.91 -4.66 23.44
CA LEU A 498 -16.87 -4.48 24.89
C LEU A 498 -16.47 -3.05 25.29
N GLU A 499 -15.51 -2.48 24.57
CA GLU A 499 -15.00 -1.11 24.79
C GLU A 499 -16.05 -0.03 24.47
N PHE A 500 -16.69 -0.15 23.30
CA PHE A 500 -17.69 0.82 22.84
C PHE A 500 -19.10 0.57 23.40
N SER A 501 -19.37 -0.57 24.04
CA SER A 501 -20.62 -0.77 24.79
C SER A 501 -20.56 -1.93 25.80
N PRO A 502 -20.40 -1.66 27.10
CA PRO A 502 -20.53 -2.67 28.15
C PRO A 502 -21.92 -3.33 28.21
N ARG A 503 -22.95 -2.65 27.70
CA ARG A 503 -24.32 -3.19 27.55
C ARG A 503 -24.44 -4.17 26.38
N VAL A 504 -23.57 -4.14 25.37
CA VAL A 504 -23.58 -5.15 24.29
C VAL A 504 -23.33 -6.55 24.84
N ALA A 505 -22.53 -6.72 25.90
CA ALA A 505 -22.40 -8.01 26.59
C ALA A 505 -23.73 -8.55 27.19
N GLN A 506 -24.73 -7.68 27.39
CA GLN A 506 -26.07 -8.04 27.89
C GLN A 506 -27.09 -8.27 26.77
N ILE A 507 -26.84 -7.74 25.56
CA ILE A 507 -27.75 -7.80 24.40
C ILE A 507 -27.17 -8.71 23.29
N TYR A 508 -25.93 -9.17 23.44
CA TYR A 508 -25.32 -10.19 22.61
C TYR A 508 -26.23 -11.43 22.64
N PRO A 509 -26.60 -12.01 21.49
CA PRO A 509 -27.54 -13.12 21.46
C PRO A 509 -27.09 -14.19 22.47
N ALA A 510 -27.98 -14.65 23.34
CA ALA A 510 -27.65 -15.65 24.37
C ALA A 510 -26.97 -16.90 23.78
N ILE A 511 -27.22 -17.18 22.50
CA ILE A 511 -26.58 -18.23 21.68
C ILE A 511 -25.10 -17.92 21.42
N GLN A 512 -24.74 -16.69 21.06
CA GLN A 512 -23.34 -16.33 20.79
C GLN A 512 -22.52 -16.20 22.08
N ARG A 513 -23.13 -15.75 23.18
CA ARG A 513 -22.49 -15.78 24.51
C ARG A 513 -22.19 -17.22 24.97
N LYS A 514 -23.15 -18.14 24.83
CA LYS A 514 -22.93 -19.58 25.06
C LYS A 514 -21.90 -20.19 24.10
N LYS A 515 -21.79 -19.73 22.85
CA LYS A 515 -20.74 -20.17 21.90
C LYS A 515 -19.36 -19.67 22.31
N ALA A 516 -19.22 -18.42 22.75
CA ALA A 516 -17.96 -17.86 23.24
C ALA A 516 -17.52 -18.56 24.55
N GLU A 517 -18.44 -18.76 25.49
CA GLU A 517 -18.21 -19.52 26.73
C GLU A 517 -17.90 -21.00 26.43
N ARG A 518 -18.50 -21.61 25.39
CA ARG A 518 -18.13 -22.97 24.92
C ARG A 518 -16.75 -23.02 24.25
N ARG A 519 -16.35 -22.00 23.49
CA ARG A 519 -15.01 -21.91 22.87
C ARG A 519 -13.92 -21.77 23.93
N THR A 520 -14.17 -21.01 25.00
CA THR A 520 -13.25 -20.91 26.14
C THR A 520 -13.31 -22.11 27.10
N ALA A 521 -14.39 -22.90 27.05
CA ALA A 521 -14.56 -24.14 27.82
C ALA A 521 -14.17 -25.42 27.06
N ARG A 522 -13.72 -25.32 25.79
CA ARG A 522 -13.07 -26.45 25.10
C ARG A 522 -11.80 -26.79 25.86
N GLY A 523 -11.64 -28.07 26.24
CA GLY A 523 -10.39 -28.57 26.83
C GLY A 523 -9.26 -28.59 25.79
N GLY A 524 -8.10 -29.13 26.16
CA GLY A 524 -6.97 -29.31 25.23
C GLY A 524 -5.72 -28.49 25.57
N GLU A 525 -4.72 -28.58 24.70
CA GLU A 525 -3.44 -27.87 24.85
C GLU A 525 -3.59 -26.41 24.38
N VAL A 526 -3.04 -25.48 25.15
CA VAL A 526 -2.99 -24.06 24.79
C VAL A 526 -1.64 -23.77 24.16
N LYS A 527 -1.65 -23.24 22.93
CA LYS A 527 -0.45 -22.86 22.18
C LYS A 527 -0.39 -21.36 21.93
N TYR A 528 0.82 -20.88 21.65
CA TYR A 528 1.13 -19.49 21.34
C TYR A 528 1.95 -19.41 20.06
N GLN A 529 1.64 -18.43 19.23
CA GLN A 529 2.34 -18.14 17.98
C GLN A 529 2.55 -16.64 17.83
N PHE A 530 3.63 -16.25 17.18
CA PHE A 530 4.04 -14.85 17.04
C PHE A 530 4.72 -14.65 15.69
N ALA A 531 4.32 -13.59 14.99
CA ALA A 531 4.89 -13.25 13.69
C ALA A 531 5.75 -11.98 13.77
N THR A 532 6.62 -11.80 12.79
CA THR A 532 7.52 -10.67 12.70
C THR A 532 6.80 -9.48 12.09
N ALA A 533 6.71 -8.38 12.85
CA ALA A 533 6.28 -7.11 12.27
C ALA A 533 7.46 -6.52 11.50
N ILE A 534 7.40 -6.60 10.17
CA ILE A 534 8.32 -5.91 9.24
C ILE A 534 7.91 -4.43 9.13
N PRO A 535 8.73 -3.55 8.51
CA PRO A 535 8.34 -2.18 8.26
C PRO A 535 7.07 -2.06 7.41
N ILE A 536 6.34 -0.96 7.56
CA ILE A 536 5.19 -0.65 6.71
C ILE A 536 5.62 -0.42 5.25
N GLY A 537 4.70 -0.55 4.29
CA GLY A 537 4.96 -0.34 2.86
C GLY A 537 5.69 0.97 2.56
N THR A 538 5.23 2.08 3.12
CA THR A 538 5.88 3.40 2.93
C THR A 538 7.34 3.38 3.35
N ALA A 539 7.65 2.72 4.48
CA ALA A 539 9.02 2.65 5.00
C ALA A 539 9.92 1.72 4.16
N ILE A 540 9.35 0.64 3.61
CA ILE A 540 10.06 -0.23 2.67
C ILE A 540 10.40 0.57 1.40
N ALA A 541 9.45 1.29 0.83
CA ALA A 541 9.69 2.11 -0.35
C ALA A 541 10.69 3.25 -0.07
N GLN A 542 10.63 3.87 1.11
CA GLN A 542 11.60 4.90 1.54
C GLN A 542 13.03 4.37 1.68
N SER A 543 13.24 3.07 1.68
CA SER A 543 14.60 2.50 1.58
C SER A 543 15.20 2.69 0.18
N TRP A 544 14.37 2.78 -0.87
CA TRP A 544 14.77 2.74 -2.28
C TRP A 544 15.68 1.55 -2.62
N ASP A 545 15.56 0.47 -1.83
CA ASP A 545 16.39 -0.71 -1.90
C ASP A 545 15.51 -1.93 -2.21
N VAL A 546 15.53 -2.34 -3.47
CA VAL A 546 14.76 -3.48 -4.00
C VAL A 546 15.17 -4.78 -3.31
N GLU A 547 16.45 -4.94 -2.97
CA GLU A 547 16.95 -6.12 -2.26
C GLU A 547 16.40 -6.17 -0.83
N PHE A 548 16.34 -5.03 -0.13
CA PHE A 548 15.72 -4.96 1.18
C PHE A 548 14.21 -5.32 1.14
N ALA A 549 13.50 -4.88 0.10
CA ALA A 549 12.10 -5.24 -0.10
C ALA A 549 11.94 -6.75 -0.34
N ARG A 550 12.83 -7.38 -1.13
CA ARG A 550 12.87 -8.84 -1.30
C ARG A 550 13.10 -9.55 0.02
N ASP A 551 14.08 -9.12 0.81
CA ASP A 551 14.40 -9.73 2.10
C ASP A 551 13.21 -9.64 3.08
N CYS A 552 12.44 -8.55 3.04
CA CYS A 552 11.19 -8.46 3.80
C CYS A 552 10.17 -9.51 3.35
N GLY A 553 10.02 -9.73 2.04
CA GLY A 553 9.20 -10.81 1.49
C GLY A 553 9.67 -12.20 1.93
N TYR A 554 10.98 -12.45 1.89
CA TYR A 554 11.59 -13.72 2.31
C TYR A 554 11.33 -14.03 3.80
N ILE A 555 11.43 -13.02 4.68
CA ILE A 555 11.07 -13.17 6.10
C ILE A 555 9.63 -13.66 6.25
N VAL A 556 8.70 -13.10 5.47
CA VAL A 556 7.29 -13.49 5.55
C VAL A 556 7.07 -14.88 4.95
N GLY A 557 7.68 -15.20 3.80
CA GLY A 557 7.63 -16.53 3.20
C GLY A 557 8.13 -17.63 4.14
N SER A 558 9.22 -17.37 4.87
CA SER A 558 9.72 -18.26 5.92
C SER A 558 8.70 -18.47 7.06
N GLU A 559 8.00 -17.42 7.49
CA GLU A 559 6.93 -17.56 8.50
C GLU A 559 5.69 -18.26 7.96
N MET A 560 5.39 -18.12 6.67
CA MET A 560 4.30 -18.84 6.01
C MET A 560 4.50 -20.35 6.04
N GLU A 561 5.73 -20.83 5.82
CA GLU A 561 6.09 -22.25 5.97
C GLU A 561 5.94 -22.73 7.42
N ILE A 562 6.32 -21.90 8.41
CA ILE A 562 6.24 -22.27 9.83
C ILE A 562 4.78 -22.42 10.30
N TYR A 563 3.88 -21.62 9.75
CA TYR A 563 2.49 -21.54 10.19
C TYR A 563 1.47 -22.19 9.26
N ASP A 564 1.94 -22.90 8.22
CA ASP A 564 1.10 -23.52 7.19
C ASP A 564 0.13 -22.51 6.53
N VAL A 565 0.63 -21.30 6.26
CA VAL A 565 -0.08 -20.30 5.45
C VAL A 565 0.39 -20.42 4.01
N ASP A 566 -0.54 -20.45 3.07
CA ASP A 566 -0.23 -20.62 1.64
C ASP A 566 -0.20 -19.28 0.90
N ILE A 567 -1.08 -18.36 1.27
CA ILE A 567 -1.27 -17.10 0.57
C ILE A 567 -1.19 -15.93 1.55
N TRP A 568 -0.28 -15.01 1.30
CA TRP A 568 -0.18 -13.75 2.03
C TRP A 568 -0.92 -12.64 1.29
N LEU A 569 -1.83 -11.96 1.99
CA LEU A 569 -2.65 -10.88 1.44
C LEU A 569 -1.88 -9.55 1.40
N ALA A 570 -0.75 -9.55 0.69
CA ALA A 570 0.14 -8.42 0.45
C ALA A 570 1.05 -8.78 -0.75
N PRO A 571 1.79 -7.84 -1.35
CA PRO A 571 1.90 -6.41 -1.01
C PRO A 571 0.69 -5.56 -1.45
N ALA A 572 0.46 -4.44 -0.76
CA ALA A 572 -0.51 -3.44 -1.14
C ALA A 572 0.17 -2.26 -1.87
N LEU A 573 -0.29 -1.89 -3.07
CA LEU A 573 0.42 -0.93 -3.95
C LEU A 573 -0.48 0.13 -4.60
N ASN A 574 -1.64 0.44 -4.01
CA ASN A 574 -2.43 1.57 -4.48
C ASN A 574 -1.61 2.88 -4.37
N VAL A 575 -1.69 3.74 -5.37
CA VAL A 575 -0.98 5.03 -5.40
C VAL A 575 -1.38 5.90 -4.20
N GLN A 576 -0.41 6.57 -3.57
CA GLN A 576 -0.68 7.59 -2.53
C GLN A 576 -1.21 8.88 -3.17
N ARG A 577 -2.43 8.82 -3.72
CA ARG A 577 -3.08 9.90 -4.46
C ARG A 577 -3.27 11.17 -3.63
N ASP A 578 -3.79 10.99 -2.41
CA ASP A 578 -4.04 12.07 -1.47
C ASP A 578 -3.49 11.65 -0.10
N ILE A 579 -2.79 12.56 0.58
CA ILE A 579 -2.16 12.28 1.87
C ILE A 579 -3.17 11.95 2.98
N ARG A 580 -4.46 12.25 2.74
CA ARG A 580 -5.57 11.92 3.63
C ARG A 580 -5.95 10.44 3.61
N CYS A 581 -5.62 9.68 2.56
CA CYS A 581 -5.99 8.27 2.50
C CYS A 581 -5.48 7.51 3.74
N GLY A 582 -6.41 6.87 4.46
CA GLY A 582 -6.12 6.19 5.73
C GLY A 582 -5.07 5.08 5.62
N ARG A 583 -4.98 4.44 4.46
CA ARG A 583 -4.11 3.28 4.19
C ARG A 583 -2.82 3.62 3.45
N ASN A 584 -2.48 4.89 3.28
CA ASN A 584 -1.19 5.24 2.65
C ASN A 584 0.02 4.57 3.32
N PHE A 585 -0.04 4.31 4.64
CA PHE A 585 1.06 3.67 5.37
C PHE A 585 1.45 2.29 4.83
N GLU A 586 0.49 1.49 4.35
CA GLU A 586 0.74 0.14 3.82
C GLU A 586 0.98 0.13 2.31
N TYR A 587 0.78 1.26 1.64
CA TYR A 587 1.15 1.48 0.24
C TYR A 587 2.60 2.00 0.14
N PHE A 588 3.14 2.13 -1.07
CA PHE A 588 4.56 2.46 -1.26
C PHE A 588 4.81 3.95 -1.52
N SER A 589 4.11 4.55 -2.48
CA SER A 589 4.50 5.84 -3.04
C SER A 589 3.36 6.54 -3.77
N GLU A 590 3.51 7.84 -4.00
CA GLU A 590 2.72 8.59 -4.99
C GLU A 590 3.12 8.26 -6.44
N ASP A 591 4.29 7.63 -6.61
CA ASP A 591 4.83 7.22 -7.91
C ASP A 591 4.60 5.72 -8.19
N PRO A 592 4.08 5.35 -9.39
CA PRO A 592 3.80 3.96 -9.72
C PRO A 592 5.05 3.12 -10.00
N LEU A 593 6.18 3.70 -10.43
CA LEU A 593 7.40 2.96 -10.76
C LEU A 593 7.95 2.30 -9.51
N ILE A 594 8.28 3.09 -8.48
CA ILE A 594 8.81 2.55 -7.23
C ILE A 594 7.80 1.60 -6.56
N SER A 595 6.50 1.89 -6.64
CA SER A 595 5.45 1.00 -6.11
C SER A 595 5.48 -0.38 -6.77
N GLY A 596 5.62 -0.43 -8.10
CA GLY A 596 5.70 -1.67 -8.86
C GLY A 596 6.99 -2.46 -8.59
N TYR A 597 8.14 -1.79 -8.51
CA TYR A 597 9.42 -2.44 -8.21
C TYR A 597 9.47 -3.02 -6.78
N MET A 598 8.96 -2.27 -5.79
CA MET A 598 8.91 -2.76 -4.40
C MET A 598 7.94 -3.92 -4.25
N ALA A 599 6.77 -3.85 -4.91
CA ALA A 599 5.82 -4.96 -4.93
C ALA A 599 6.42 -6.21 -5.59
N ALA A 600 7.06 -6.06 -6.75
CA ALA A 600 7.74 -7.17 -7.44
C ALA A 600 8.81 -7.83 -6.58
N ALA A 601 9.62 -7.03 -5.87
CA ALA A 601 10.67 -7.54 -5.00
C ALA A 601 10.10 -8.36 -3.84
N ILE A 602 9.07 -7.85 -3.16
CA ILE A 602 8.39 -8.57 -2.08
C ILE A 602 7.79 -9.87 -2.60
N THR A 603 7.13 -9.84 -3.77
CA THR A 603 6.60 -11.04 -4.45
C THR A 603 7.69 -12.08 -4.65
N ASN A 604 8.82 -11.69 -5.23
CA ASN A 604 9.94 -12.60 -5.49
C ASN A 604 10.47 -13.20 -4.18
N GLY A 605 10.66 -12.41 -3.13
CA GLY A 605 11.14 -12.91 -1.84
C GLY A 605 10.20 -13.94 -1.20
N VAL A 606 8.88 -13.76 -1.30
CA VAL A 606 7.90 -14.74 -0.78
C VAL A 606 7.86 -16.00 -1.65
N GLN A 607 7.80 -15.85 -2.97
CA GLN A 607 7.64 -16.96 -3.91
C GLN A 607 8.95 -17.76 -4.14
N GLU A 608 10.06 -17.37 -3.51
CA GLU A 608 11.23 -18.25 -3.31
C GLU A 608 10.90 -19.46 -2.42
N HIS A 609 9.86 -19.34 -1.58
CA HIS A 609 9.36 -20.43 -0.75
C HIS A 609 8.29 -21.23 -1.49
N GLU A 610 8.53 -22.53 -1.67
CA GLU A 610 7.66 -23.39 -2.47
C GLU A 610 6.23 -23.47 -1.88
N GLY A 611 5.24 -23.24 -2.75
CA GLY A 611 3.83 -23.23 -2.36
C GLY A 611 3.42 -22.05 -1.48
N ARG A 612 4.27 -21.01 -1.35
CA ARG A 612 3.94 -19.75 -0.69
C ARG A 612 3.75 -18.65 -1.71
N TYR A 613 2.63 -17.96 -1.62
CA TYR A 613 2.16 -17.04 -2.65
C TYR A 613 1.78 -15.68 -2.08
N VAL A 614 1.91 -14.65 -2.89
CA VAL A 614 1.44 -13.29 -2.58
C VAL A 614 0.12 -12.99 -3.27
N THR A 615 -0.54 -11.93 -2.79
CA THR A 615 -1.70 -11.33 -3.45
C THR A 615 -1.49 -9.83 -3.61
N LEU A 616 -1.26 -9.36 -4.84
CA LEU A 616 -1.18 -7.92 -5.10
C LEU A 616 -2.54 -7.25 -4.82
N LYS A 617 -2.56 -6.14 -4.08
CA LYS A 617 -3.82 -5.47 -3.71
C LYS A 617 -3.76 -3.94 -3.61
N HIS A 618 -4.86 -3.21 -3.72
CA HIS A 618 -6.19 -3.66 -4.13
C HIS A 618 -6.42 -3.16 -5.56
N TYR A 619 -6.68 -4.07 -6.47
CA TYR A 619 -6.81 -3.82 -7.90
C TYR A 619 -8.24 -3.35 -8.22
N ALA A 620 -8.51 -2.05 -8.42
CA ALA A 620 -7.61 -0.91 -8.50
C ALA A 620 -8.27 0.37 -7.93
N ALA A 621 -7.51 1.47 -7.92
CA ALA A 621 -7.99 2.82 -7.55
C ALA A 621 -8.68 2.93 -6.17
N ASN A 622 -8.25 2.11 -5.20
CA ASN A 622 -8.74 2.14 -3.82
C ASN A 622 -7.93 3.15 -2.97
N ASN A 623 -8.02 4.43 -3.33
CA ASN A 623 -7.20 5.50 -2.75
C ASN A 623 -7.96 6.33 -1.70
N GLN A 624 -9.08 5.82 -1.18
CA GLN A 624 -9.92 6.47 -0.17
C GLN A 624 -10.61 5.40 0.68
N GLU A 625 -10.62 5.58 2.00
CA GLU A 625 -11.26 4.61 2.91
C GLU A 625 -12.73 4.92 3.18
N THR A 626 -13.11 6.20 3.11
CA THR A 626 -14.49 6.66 3.27
C THR A 626 -15.41 5.96 2.27
N ASN A 627 -16.37 5.18 2.80
CA ASN A 627 -17.31 4.35 2.05
C ASN A 627 -16.68 3.42 0.99
N ARG A 628 -15.44 2.98 1.15
CA ARG A 628 -14.70 2.17 0.16
C ARG A 628 -15.45 0.94 -0.41
N MET A 629 -16.40 0.37 0.33
CA MET A 629 -17.28 -0.75 -0.10
C MET A 629 -18.27 -0.38 -1.22
N ALA A 630 -18.51 0.91 -1.43
CA ALA A 630 -19.49 1.38 -2.39
C ALA A 630 -19.17 2.80 -2.91
N SER A 631 -17.95 3.29 -2.73
CA SER A 631 -17.47 4.53 -3.35
C SER A 631 -17.11 4.27 -4.81
N ASN A 632 -17.36 5.23 -5.69
CA ASN A 632 -17.00 5.17 -7.09
C ASN A 632 -15.85 6.14 -7.40
N SER A 633 -14.72 5.59 -7.85
CA SER A 633 -13.59 6.36 -8.37
C SER A 633 -13.86 6.66 -9.85
N CYS A 634 -14.15 7.92 -10.17
CA CYS A 634 -14.34 8.35 -11.56
C CYS A 634 -12.99 8.81 -12.11
N VAL A 635 -12.43 8.08 -13.07
CA VAL A 635 -11.03 8.23 -13.52
C VAL A 635 -10.94 8.06 -15.04
N SER A 636 -10.18 8.92 -15.72
CA SER A 636 -9.90 8.80 -17.15
C SER A 636 -9.10 7.53 -17.47
N GLU A 637 -9.18 7.06 -18.72
CA GLU A 637 -8.45 5.87 -19.14
C GLU A 637 -6.93 6.11 -19.08
N ARG A 638 -6.46 7.28 -19.54
CA ARG A 638 -5.06 7.68 -19.44
C ARG A 638 -4.56 7.63 -18.01
N ALA A 639 -5.26 8.24 -17.05
CA ALA A 639 -4.82 8.24 -15.65
C ALA A 639 -4.85 6.83 -15.04
N LEU A 640 -5.87 6.01 -15.35
CA LEU A 640 -5.88 4.60 -14.95
C LEU A 640 -4.63 3.87 -15.44
N ARG A 641 -4.30 4.01 -16.73
CA ARG A 641 -3.19 3.32 -17.39
C ARG A 641 -1.82 3.79 -16.95
N GLU A 642 -1.62 5.10 -16.80
CA GLU A 642 -0.30 5.68 -16.47
C GLU A 642 -0.01 5.71 -14.97
N ILE A 643 -1.04 5.80 -14.11
CA ILE A 643 -0.88 5.98 -12.66
C ILE A 643 -1.39 4.77 -11.89
N TYR A 644 -2.70 4.48 -11.97
CA TYR A 644 -3.34 3.58 -10.99
C TYR A 644 -3.15 2.09 -11.29
N LEU A 645 -2.88 1.73 -12.54
CA LEU A 645 -2.64 0.35 -12.98
C LEU A 645 -1.16 0.08 -13.26
N ARG A 646 -0.35 1.13 -13.51
CA ARG A 646 1.06 1.00 -13.88
C ARG A 646 1.89 0.22 -12.86
N GLY A 647 1.69 0.46 -11.56
CA GLY A 647 2.39 -0.29 -10.51
C GLY A 647 2.05 -1.79 -10.55
N PHE A 648 0.80 -2.15 -10.85
CA PHE A 648 0.38 -3.54 -11.01
C PHE A 648 0.97 -4.17 -12.28
N GLU A 649 0.97 -3.46 -13.40
CA GLU A 649 1.61 -3.91 -14.65
C GLU A 649 3.09 -4.26 -14.41
N ILE A 650 3.83 -3.36 -13.79
CA ILE A 650 5.25 -3.54 -13.47
C ILE A 650 5.43 -4.76 -12.55
N ALA A 651 4.61 -4.89 -11.51
CA ALA A 651 4.69 -6.01 -10.58
C ALA A 651 4.39 -7.35 -11.26
N VAL A 652 3.36 -7.43 -12.10
CA VAL A 652 3.02 -8.63 -12.88
C VAL A 652 4.19 -9.01 -13.78
N ARG A 653 4.68 -8.07 -14.59
CA ARG A 653 5.77 -8.27 -15.56
C ARG A 653 7.08 -8.72 -14.91
N LYS A 654 7.39 -8.26 -13.69
CA LYS A 654 8.69 -8.49 -13.04
C LYS A 654 8.69 -9.64 -12.03
N SER A 655 7.53 -10.16 -11.64
CA SER A 655 7.46 -11.13 -10.54
C SER A 655 6.43 -12.24 -10.68
N SER A 656 5.57 -12.21 -11.72
CA SER A 656 4.54 -13.23 -11.96
C SER A 656 3.81 -13.64 -10.66
N PRO A 657 3.14 -12.68 -9.99
CA PRO A 657 2.43 -12.95 -8.74
C PRO A 657 1.36 -14.03 -8.98
N ALA A 658 1.19 -14.94 -8.03
CA ALA A 658 0.17 -15.98 -8.14
C ALA A 658 -1.26 -15.44 -8.00
N PHE A 659 -1.46 -14.37 -7.22
CA PHE A 659 -2.78 -13.79 -6.97
C PHE A 659 -2.84 -12.26 -7.12
N VAL A 660 -4.01 -11.78 -7.52
CA VAL A 660 -4.42 -10.37 -7.46
C VAL A 660 -5.75 -10.27 -6.72
N MET A 661 -5.89 -9.30 -5.83
CA MET A 661 -7.13 -9.01 -5.12
C MET A 661 -7.78 -7.75 -5.67
N ASN A 662 -9.02 -7.88 -6.13
CA ASN A 662 -9.84 -6.75 -6.54
C ASN A 662 -10.13 -5.83 -5.35
N SER A 663 -10.29 -4.55 -5.63
CA SER A 663 -10.71 -3.59 -4.60
C SER A 663 -12.20 -3.68 -4.26
N TYR A 664 -12.58 -2.99 -3.18
CA TYR A 664 -13.97 -2.84 -2.80
C TYR A 664 -14.76 -1.88 -3.70
N ASN A 665 -14.09 -0.81 -4.15
CA ASN A 665 -14.72 0.34 -4.79
C ASN A 665 -15.22 0.03 -6.21
N LEU A 666 -15.99 0.97 -6.76
CA LEU A 666 -16.32 1.03 -8.16
C LEU A 666 -15.27 1.87 -8.90
N ILE A 667 -15.10 1.59 -10.19
CA ILE A 667 -14.42 2.49 -11.13
C ILE A 667 -15.39 2.77 -12.27
N ASN A 668 -15.65 4.05 -12.52
CA ASN A 668 -16.56 4.52 -13.57
C ASN A 668 -17.93 3.82 -13.54
N GLY A 669 -18.48 3.60 -12.33
CA GLY A 669 -19.84 3.11 -12.09
C GLY A 669 -20.00 1.59 -12.02
N VAL A 670 -18.92 0.81 -12.12
CA VAL A 670 -18.96 -0.66 -11.99
C VAL A 670 -17.95 -1.12 -10.94
N HIS A 671 -18.33 -2.07 -10.06
CA HIS A 671 -17.40 -2.65 -9.10
C HIS A 671 -16.20 -3.26 -9.81
N THR A 672 -15.01 -3.04 -9.27
CA THR A 672 -13.77 -3.62 -9.84
C THR A 672 -13.84 -5.13 -9.94
N SER A 673 -14.54 -5.81 -9.02
CA SER A 673 -14.78 -7.25 -9.07
C SER A 673 -15.76 -7.72 -10.17
N GLU A 674 -16.58 -6.83 -10.72
CA GLU A 674 -17.54 -7.14 -11.81
C GLU A 674 -17.00 -6.72 -13.20
N ARG A 675 -15.76 -6.23 -13.28
CA ARG A 675 -15.20 -5.59 -14.48
C ARG A 675 -14.38 -6.56 -15.32
N HIS A 676 -14.98 -7.13 -16.37
CA HIS A 676 -14.28 -7.96 -17.35
C HIS A 676 -13.17 -7.19 -18.07
N ASP A 677 -13.40 -5.92 -18.41
CA ASP A 677 -12.41 -5.02 -18.99
C ASP A 677 -11.17 -4.87 -18.11
N LEU A 678 -11.36 -4.77 -16.80
CA LEU A 678 -10.24 -4.67 -15.86
C LEU A 678 -9.55 -6.01 -15.63
N ILE A 679 -10.33 -7.08 -15.40
CA ILE A 679 -9.82 -8.38 -14.94
C ILE A 679 -9.30 -9.24 -16.09
N THR A 680 -9.99 -9.26 -17.23
CA THR A 680 -9.60 -10.09 -18.37
C THR A 680 -8.81 -9.28 -19.37
N ASP A 681 -9.35 -8.16 -19.86
CA ASP A 681 -8.69 -7.42 -20.94
C ASP A 681 -7.37 -6.82 -20.46
N VAL A 682 -7.40 -5.98 -19.42
CA VAL A 682 -6.17 -5.30 -18.97
C VAL A 682 -5.26 -6.24 -18.19
N LEU A 683 -5.74 -6.87 -17.12
CA LEU A 683 -4.87 -7.67 -16.26
C LEU A 683 -4.32 -8.91 -16.98
N ARG A 684 -5.14 -9.66 -17.74
CA ARG A 684 -4.68 -10.90 -18.38
C ARG A 684 -4.11 -10.64 -19.77
N SER A 685 -4.91 -10.08 -20.68
CA SER A 685 -4.47 -9.92 -22.08
C SER A 685 -3.38 -8.87 -22.22
N GLU A 686 -3.50 -7.72 -21.56
CA GLU A 686 -2.48 -6.68 -21.67
C GLU A 686 -1.29 -6.93 -20.74
N PHE A 687 -1.47 -7.25 -19.46
CA PHE A 687 -0.33 -7.40 -18.53
C PHE A 687 0.28 -8.81 -18.51
N GLY A 688 -0.38 -9.81 -19.10
CA GLY A 688 0.09 -11.20 -19.12
C GLY A 688 -0.08 -11.91 -17.79
N PHE A 689 -1.07 -11.56 -16.98
CA PHE A 689 -1.33 -12.22 -15.70
C PHE A 689 -1.95 -13.62 -15.88
N GLU A 690 -1.25 -14.65 -15.42
CA GLU A 690 -1.70 -16.05 -15.54
C GLU A 690 -2.36 -16.59 -14.26
N GLY A 691 -2.22 -15.88 -13.13
CA GLY A 691 -2.67 -16.33 -11.82
C GLY A 691 -4.17 -16.24 -11.57
N ALA A 692 -4.56 -16.37 -10.30
CA ALA A 692 -5.95 -16.31 -9.85
C ALA A 692 -6.33 -14.94 -9.28
N VAL A 693 -7.59 -14.53 -9.51
CA VAL A 693 -8.12 -13.26 -8.97
C VAL A 693 -9.09 -13.56 -7.84
N MET A 694 -8.98 -12.83 -6.74
CA MET A 694 -9.93 -12.90 -5.63
C MET A 694 -10.59 -11.54 -5.37
N THR A 695 -11.77 -11.53 -4.78
CA THR A 695 -12.31 -10.28 -4.23
C THR A 695 -11.58 -9.91 -2.93
N ASP A 696 -11.69 -8.64 -2.52
CA ASP A 696 -11.53 -8.28 -1.11
C ASP A 696 -12.63 -8.98 -0.25
N TRP A 697 -12.59 -8.81 1.08
CA TRP A 697 -13.53 -9.44 2.02
C TRP A 697 -14.91 -8.78 1.99
N ILE A 698 -15.70 -9.07 0.96
CA ILE A 698 -17.01 -8.49 0.73
C ILE A 698 -18.03 -9.13 1.67
N VAL A 699 -18.55 -8.34 2.61
CA VAL A 699 -19.55 -8.80 3.60
C VAL A 699 -20.88 -8.05 3.39
N PRO A 700 -21.98 -8.76 3.12
CA PRO A 700 -23.30 -8.15 3.00
C PRO A 700 -23.70 -7.33 4.23
N GLY A 701 -24.24 -6.13 4.01
CA GLY A 701 -24.78 -5.26 5.07
C GLY A 701 -23.76 -4.35 5.77
N MET A 702 -22.50 -4.32 5.29
CA MET A 702 -21.49 -3.36 5.76
C MET A 702 -21.44 -2.07 4.94
N THR A 703 -22.14 -1.98 3.82
CA THR A 703 -22.26 -0.76 2.99
C THR A 703 -23.00 0.36 3.73
N ASN A 704 -22.62 1.60 3.46
CA ASN A 704 -23.31 2.76 4.02
C ASN A 704 -24.75 2.80 3.49
N LYS A 705 -25.75 2.95 4.38
CA LYS A 705 -27.17 2.99 4.01
C LYS A 705 -27.54 4.17 3.10
N ASN A 706 -26.71 5.21 3.08
CA ASN A 706 -26.89 6.38 2.23
C ASN A 706 -26.11 6.28 0.91
N SER A 707 -25.46 5.14 0.66
CA SER A 707 -24.72 4.90 -0.58
C SER A 707 -25.67 4.82 -1.77
N GLU A 708 -25.30 5.44 -2.88
CA GLU A 708 -25.98 5.27 -4.18
C GLU A 708 -25.74 3.87 -4.76
N TRP A 709 -24.57 3.29 -4.45
CA TRP A 709 -24.13 2.02 -4.99
C TRP A 709 -24.39 0.87 -4.02
N SER A 710 -24.83 -0.26 -4.57
CA SER A 710 -25.06 -1.52 -3.83
C SER A 710 -23.76 -2.32 -3.71
N TYR A 711 -23.79 -3.49 -3.06
CA TYR A 711 -22.67 -4.43 -3.11
C TYR A 711 -22.67 -5.22 -4.45
N PRO A 712 -21.54 -5.79 -4.89
CA PRO A 712 -21.46 -6.51 -6.17
C PRO A 712 -22.23 -7.84 -6.16
N ASP A 713 -22.81 -8.22 -7.29
CA ASP A 713 -23.50 -9.50 -7.54
C ASP A 713 -22.47 -10.63 -7.72
N PRO A 714 -22.43 -11.66 -6.84
CA PRO A 714 -21.46 -12.76 -6.92
C PRO A 714 -21.43 -13.48 -8.27
N ALA A 715 -22.58 -13.60 -8.95
CA ALA A 715 -22.62 -14.24 -10.28
C ALA A 715 -21.94 -13.37 -11.35
N LYS A 716 -22.09 -12.05 -11.28
CA LYS A 716 -21.37 -11.14 -12.19
C LYS A 716 -19.88 -11.12 -11.91
N VAL A 717 -19.50 -11.21 -10.63
CA VAL A 717 -18.09 -11.31 -10.23
C VAL A 717 -17.44 -12.55 -10.84
N ALA A 718 -18.11 -13.71 -10.78
CA ALA A 718 -17.65 -14.92 -11.44
C ALA A 718 -17.58 -14.75 -12.97
N ALA A 719 -18.61 -14.15 -13.59
CA ALA A 719 -18.65 -13.92 -15.04
C ALA A 719 -17.55 -12.97 -15.54
N ALA A 720 -17.09 -12.03 -14.70
CA ALA A 720 -16.02 -11.09 -15.02
C ALA A 720 -14.61 -11.72 -15.00
N GLY A 721 -14.48 -12.98 -14.57
CA GLY A 721 -13.20 -13.70 -14.50
C GLY A 721 -12.53 -13.68 -13.12
N THR A 722 -13.24 -13.26 -12.07
CA THR A 722 -12.76 -13.43 -10.68
C THR A 722 -12.84 -14.89 -10.29
N SER A 723 -11.70 -15.48 -9.91
CA SER A 723 -11.57 -16.89 -9.58
C SER A 723 -12.29 -17.28 -8.29
N VAL A 724 -12.22 -16.44 -7.26
CA VAL A 724 -12.83 -16.73 -5.95
C VAL A 724 -13.42 -15.50 -5.26
N PHE A 725 -14.67 -15.62 -4.83
CA PHE A 725 -15.36 -14.61 -4.02
C PHE A 725 -15.07 -14.82 -2.53
N MET A 726 -14.45 -13.84 -1.88
CA MET A 726 -14.01 -13.87 -0.49
C MET A 726 -14.90 -13.03 0.44
N PRO A 727 -15.10 -13.45 1.70
CA PRO A 727 -14.65 -14.71 2.32
C PRO A 727 -15.47 -15.95 1.90
N GLY A 728 -16.54 -15.75 1.14
CA GLY A 728 -17.51 -16.78 0.80
C GLY A 728 -18.55 -17.02 1.89
N THR A 729 -19.80 -17.18 1.47
CA THR A 729 -20.93 -17.57 2.31
C THR A 729 -21.87 -18.48 1.52
N LYS A 730 -22.79 -19.12 2.24
CA LYS A 730 -23.87 -19.88 1.59
C LYS A 730 -24.70 -19.03 0.62
N HIS A 731 -24.90 -17.75 0.93
CA HIS A 731 -25.65 -16.85 0.05
C HIS A 731 -24.89 -16.58 -1.25
N ASP A 732 -23.58 -16.32 -1.17
CA ASP A 732 -22.75 -16.05 -2.34
C ASP A 732 -22.70 -17.27 -3.28
N TYR A 733 -22.57 -18.47 -2.69
CA TYR A 733 -22.67 -19.74 -3.42
C TYR A 733 -24.03 -19.91 -4.12
N GLU A 734 -25.14 -19.67 -3.41
CA GLU A 734 -26.49 -19.78 -3.97
C GLU A 734 -26.74 -18.77 -5.09
N ASP A 735 -26.17 -17.56 -4.98
CA ASP A 735 -26.26 -16.51 -5.98
C ASP A 735 -25.47 -16.88 -7.25
N ILE A 736 -24.25 -17.41 -7.13
CA ILE A 736 -23.48 -17.92 -8.28
C ILE A 736 -24.23 -19.07 -8.96
N LEU A 737 -24.72 -20.05 -8.20
CA LEU A 737 -25.43 -21.20 -8.76
C LEU A 737 -26.74 -20.78 -9.45
N THR A 738 -27.47 -19.82 -8.87
CA THR A 738 -28.67 -19.26 -9.49
C THR A 738 -28.32 -18.45 -10.73
N GLY A 739 -27.23 -17.67 -10.68
CA GLY A 739 -26.67 -16.96 -11.82
C GLY A 739 -26.34 -17.90 -12.97
N HIS A 740 -25.73 -19.05 -12.67
CA HIS A 740 -25.45 -20.08 -13.67
C HIS A 740 -26.73 -20.62 -14.31
N LYS A 741 -27.71 -21.03 -13.50
CA LYS A 741 -29.01 -21.54 -13.96
C LYS A 741 -29.80 -20.52 -14.78
N THR A 742 -29.57 -19.22 -14.57
CA THR A 742 -30.24 -18.13 -15.28
C THR A 742 -29.42 -17.56 -16.45
N GLY A 743 -28.22 -18.09 -16.70
CA GLY A 743 -27.35 -17.67 -17.79
C GLY A 743 -26.55 -16.39 -17.54
N LYS A 744 -26.49 -15.89 -16.29
CA LYS A 744 -25.63 -14.74 -15.92
C LYS A 744 -24.14 -15.08 -15.95
N VAL A 745 -23.80 -16.34 -15.66
CA VAL A 745 -22.44 -16.89 -15.74
C VAL A 745 -22.50 -18.25 -16.42
N THR A 746 -21.62 -18.49 -17.39
CA THR A 746 -21.59 -19.76 -18.13
C THR A 746 -20.86 -20.83 -17.33
N ARG A 747 -21.10 -22.09 -17.66
CA ARG A 747 -20.35 -23.21 -17.06
C ARG A 747 -18.85 -23.10 -17.39
N GLU A 748 -18.53 -22.77 -18.63
CA GLU A 748 -17.15 -22.56 -19.10
C GLU A 748 -16.42 -21.47 -18.29
N GLN A 749 -17.09 -20.35 -17.98
CA GLN A 749 -16.51 -19.31 -17.12
C GLN A 749 -16.18 -19.83 -15.72
N LEU A 750 -17.06 -20.66 -15.13
CA LEU A 750 -16.79 -21.29 -13.84
C LEU A 750 -15.64 -22.31 -13.92
N GLU A 751 -15.60 -23.11 -14.99
CA GLU A 751 -14.52 -24.07 -15.25
C GLU A 751 -13.16 -23.37 -15.38
N ILE A 752 -13.09 -22.25 -16.10
CA ILE A 752 -11.89 -21.41 -16.23
C ILE A 752 -11.49 -20.80 -14.88
N ASN A 753 -12.46 -20.24 -14.14
CA ASN A 753 -12.20 -19.65 -12.81
C ASN A 753 -11.60 -20.68 -11.84
N VAL A 754 -12.15 -21.90 -11.82
CA VAL A 754 -11.65 -23.01 -10.99
C VAL A 754 -10.29 -23.50 -11.50
N THR A 755 -10.10 -23.59 -12.83
CA THR A 755 -8.81 -23.97 -13.43
C THR A 755 -7.66 -23.08 -12.93
N ARG A 756 -7.86 -21.77 -12.88
CA ARG A 756 -6.86 -20.82 -12.38
C ARG A 756 -6.52 -21.03 -10.89
N LEU A 757 -7.46 -21.50 -10.07
CA LEU A 757 -7.19 -21.86 -8.66
C LEU A 757 -6.44 -23.20 -8.55
N LEU A 758 -6.79 -24.17 -9.39
CA LEU A 758 -6.21 -25.52 -9.36
C LEU A 758 -4.70 -25.52 -9.64
N GLN A 759 -4.19 -24.52 -10.36
CA GLN A 759 -2.74 -24.32 -10.56
C GLN A 759 -1.96 -24.28 -9.24
N PHE A 760 -2.59 -23.81 -8.16
CA PHE A 760 -1.97 -23.66 -6.84
C PHE A 760 -2.52 -24.64 -5.79
N ALA A 761 -3.72 -25.18 -6.03
CA ALA A 761 -4.46 -26.02 -5.09
C ALA A 761 -4.40 -27.53 -5.39
N SER A 762 -3.95 -27.94 -6.58
CA SER A 762 -3.80 -29.37 -6.90
C SER A 762 -2.58 -29.97 -6.22
N GLU A 763 -2.72 -31.20 -5.70
CA GLU A 763 -1.57 -32.01 -5.29
C GLU A 763 -0.75 -32.38 -6.55
N GLN A 764 0.49 -31.91 -6.65
CA GLN A 764 1.43 -32.34 -7.70
C GLN A 764 1.99 -33.73 -7.43
#